data_AF-A0A7J6I9F7-F1
#
_entry.id   AF-A0A7J6I9F7-F1
#
_cell.length_a   1.000
_cell.length_b   1.000
_cell.length_c   1.000
_cell.angle_alpha   90.00
_cell.angle_beta   90.00
_cell.angle_gamma   90.00
#
_symmetry.space_group_name_H-M   'P 1'
#
loop_
_entity.id
_entity.type
_entity.pdbx_description
1 polymer ?
#
loop_
_entity_poly.entity_id
_entity_poly.type
_entity_poly.pdbx_seq_one_letter_code
_entity_poly.pdbx_strand_id
1 'polypeptide(L)'
;MVAFGKKLKQRQNDEWQRYYINYKLMKKRVKQYAHQIEIGAQDRRHVLKDFSRMLDNQIEKIVLFLLEEQGRLASRIAKLGERHNALLEQPEISQISELRESYREVGQDLLKLLFFVEINAIGLRKILKKFDKRFGYRFTDYYVRTRANHPYSQLQQVFKHVGLGAVVGALSRNLHELQDRQGSYLSIYDETALPLQDPVVDAINAAVDRLTYSTNFLTFLAQHAFIMQEDLPTPTGEQPDDGRYHFMSLLLNLVNTFLYMVNTYIIVPTADDYSMSLGAAATVCGVVIGAMAVAQVFSSVYFSAWSNRSYFKPLVFSSIVLFMGNLMYAMAYDVRSIWVLLIGRLFCGLGSARAVNRRYISDCVPLKIRMQASAGFVSASALGMACGPALAGLLQTNFKIYKLTFNQDTLPGWVMAIAWLVYLVWLWISFREPAREYDDIPTAETSNAAAETVETNGLEEGLKQPLLITSEDKQGEDEDGDQEFDGSEEAAEESRQPVTSIGAAYRLLTPSVKVQLLIYFMLKYVMEILLSESSVVTTYYFGWSTSSVAIFLACLGLTVLPVNILVGSYISNMFEDRQILLASEILVCLGILLSFHIIIPYTVVQYVCSGLILFVFAEVLEGVNLSLLSRVMSSRLSRGTYNGGLLSTEAGTLARVIADATITLAGFLGESRLLNITLLPSLVICIGSIVATCCTYNSLY
;
A
#
# COMPACT_ATOMS: atom_id res chain seq x y z
N MET A 1 -23.33 -21.26 -12.29
CA MET A 1 -21.86 -21.52 -12.44
C MET A 1 -21.53 -22.79 -13.27
N VAL A 2 -22.03 -22.95 -14.51
CA VAL A 2 -21.96 -24.22 -15.28
C VAL A 2 -21.13 -24.16 -16.59
N ALA A 3 -20.73 -22.99 -17.11
CA ALA A 3 -20.26 -22.87 -18.50
C ALA A 3 -18.76 -23.02 -18.77
N PHE A 4 -17.86 -23.05 -17.78
CA PHE A 4 -16.40 -22.97 -18.07
C PHE A 4 -15.85 -24.18 -18.83
N GLY A 5 -16.26 -25.41 -18.48
CA GLY A 5 -15.76 -26.61 -19.16
C GLY A 5 -16.21 -26.72 -20.63
N LYS A 6 -17.41 -26.20 -20.96
CA LYS A 6 -17.92 -26.12 -22.34
C LYS A 6 -17.23 -24.99 -23.11
N LYS A 7 -17.07 -23.80 -22.49
CA LYS A 7 -16.34 -22.66 -23.05
C LYS A 7 -14.85 -22.97 -23.29
N LEU A 8 -14.21 -23.76 -22.41
CA LEU A 8 -12.84 -24.22 -22.59
C LEU A 8 -12.73 -25.09 -23.86
N LYS A 9 -13.63 -26.06 -24.02
CA LYS A 9 -13.62 -26.96 -25.19
C LYS A 9 -13.91 -26.23 -26.51
N GLN A 10 -14.77 -25.20 -26.49
CA GLN A 10 -15.09 -24.39 -27.67
C GLN A 10 -13.98 -23.39 -28.06
N ARG A 11 -13.06 -23.10 -27.13
CA ARG A 11 -11.99 -22.11 -27.31
C ARG A 11 -10.61 -22.76 -27.42
N GLN A 12 -10.51 -24.08 -27.50
CA GLN A 12 -9.23 -24.75 -27.70
C GLN A 12 -8.86 -24.70 -29.17
N ASN A 13 -7.60 -24.43 -29.47
CA ASN A 13 -7.06 -24.67 -30.80
C ASN A 13 -7.06 -26.19 -31.06
N ASP A 14 -7.65 -26.61 -32.17
CA ASP A 14 -7.84 -28.01 -32.55
C ASP A 14 -6.51 -28.78 -32.66
N GLU A 15 -5.44 -28.12 -33.09
CA GLU A 15 -4.11 -28.71 -33.20
C GLU A 15 -3.46 -29.01 -31.83
N TRP A 16 -3.79 -28.21 -30.80
CA TRP A 16 -3.12 -28.26 -29.50
C TRP A 16 -3.96 -28.89 -28.40
N GLN A 17 -5.14 -29.45 -28.73
CA GLN A 17 -6.11 -29.98 -27.77
C GLN A 17 -5.50 -30.92 -26.71
N ARG A 18 -4.53 -31.77 -27.10
CA ARG A 18 -3.87 -32.72 -26.21
C ARG A 18 -3.03 -32.07 -25.09
N TYR A 19 -2.53 -30.87 -25.31
CA TYR A 19 -1.63 -30.17 -24.40
C TYR A 19 -2.35 -29.29 -23.38
N TYR A 20 -3.62 -28.95 -23.61
CA TYR A 20 -4.43 -28.21 -22.64
C TYR A 20 -4.68 -29.02 -21.35
N ILE A 21 -4.86 -28.31 -20.25
CA ILE A 21 -5.28 -28.90 -18.97
C ILE A 21 -6.58 -29.70 -19.12
N ASN A 22 -6.58 -30.95 -18.67
CA ASN A 22 -7.78 -31.78 -18.69
C ASN A 22 -8.74 -31.42 -17.53
N TYR A 23 -9.35 -30.24 -17.60
CA TYR A 23 -10.20 -29.71 -16.53
C TYR A 23 -11.37 -30.64 -16.17
N LYS A 24 -11.93 -31.36 -17.15
CA LYS A 24 -13.04 -32.29 -16.93
C LYS A 24 -12.60 -33.49 -16.08
N LEU A 25 -11.45 -34.08 -16.40
CA LEU A 25 -10.85 -35.17 -15.61
C LEU A 25 -10.55 -34.70 -14.18
N MET A 26 -9.90 -33.54 -14.05
CA MET A 26 -9.56 -32.99 -12.74
C MET A 26 -10.80 -32.74 -11.89
N LYS A 27 -11.85 -32.15 -12.47
CA LYS A 27 -13.13 -31.92 -11.77
C LYS A 27 -13.79 -33.23 -11.33
N LYS A 28 -13.73 -34.29 -12.14
CA LYS A 28 -14.26 -35.62 -11.79
C LYS A 28 -13.52 -36.20 -10.58
N ARG A 29 -12.19 -36.11 -10.56
CA ARG A 29 -11.34 -36.55 -9.45
C ARG A 29 -11.62 -35.79 -8.15
N VAL A 30 -11.76 -34.46 -8.21
CA VAL A 30 -12.14 -33.65 -7.05
C VAL A 30 -13.48 -34.10 -6.44
N LYS A 31 -14.47 -34.48 -7.27
CA LYS A 31 -15.73 -35.04 -6.77
C LYS A 31 -15.55 -36.43 -6.13
N GLN A 32 -14.75 -37.30 -6.74
CA GLN A 32 -14.48 -38.65 -6.22
C GLN A 32 -13.78 -38.60 -4.86
N TYR A 33 -12.78 -37.73 -4.69
CA TYR A 33 -12.10 -37.57 -3.41
C TYR A 33 -13.02 -37.07 -2.30
N ALA A 34 -13.99 -36.21 -2.62
CA ALA A 34 -14.99 -35.77 -1.63
C ALA A 34 -15.85 -36.93 -1.14
N HIS A 35 -16.35 -37.75 -2.07
CA HIS A 35 -17.15 -38.93 -1.74
C HIS A 35 -16.34 -39.98 -0.94
N GLN A 36 -15.07 -40.18 -1.27
CA GLN A 36 -14.18 -41.13 -0.57
C GLN A 36 -13.81 -40.65 0.84
N ILE A 37 -13.75 -39.34 1.08
CA ILE A 37 -13.53 -38.76 2.42
C ILE A 37 -14.82 -38.85 3.26
N GLU A 38 -15.99 -38.63 2.66
CA GLU A 38 -17.29 -38.78 3.33
C GLU A 38 -17.55 -40.22 3.80
N ILE A 39 -17.13 -41.22 3.02
CA ILE A 39 -17.26 -42.65 3.36
C ILE A 39 -16.16 -43.13 4.33
N GLY A 40 -15.20 -42.27 4.70
CA GLY A 40 -14.09 -42.63 5.58
C GLY A 40 -13.08 -43.61 4.97
N ALA A 41 -13.11 -43.80 3.64
CA ALA A 41 -12.33 -44.81 2.94
C ALA A 41 -10.86 -44.39 2.67
N GLN A 42 -10.50 -43.11 2.83
CA GLN A 42 -9.18 -42.62 2.47
C GLN A 42 -8.67 -41.49 3.37
N ASP A 43 -7.41 -41.59 3.77
CA ASP A 43 -6.76 -40.60 4.63
C ASP A 43 -6.55 -39.27 3.88
N ARG A 44 -6.83 -38.15 4.55
CA ARG A 44 -6.84 -36.79 3.98
C ARG A 44 -5.49 -36.40 3.38
N ARG A 45 -4.38 -36.87 3.96
CA ARG A 45 -3.01 -36.64 3.45
C ARG A 45 -2.78 -37.31 2.09
N HIS A 46 -3.38 -38.48 1.88
CA HIS A 46 -3.26 -39.21 0.62
C HIS A 46 -3.95 -38.46 -0.53
N VAL A 47 -5.14 -37.90 -0.28
CA VAL A 47 -5.89 -37.10 -1.27
C VAL A 47 -5.10 -35.86 -1.70
N LEU A 48 -4.51 -35.13 -0.75
CA LEU A 48 -3.70 -33.94 -1.05
C LEU A 48 -2.47 -34.29 -1.88
N LYS A 49 -1.77 -35.38 -1.54
CA LYS A 49 -0.58 -35.84 -2.27
C LYS A 49 -0.92 -36.29 -3.68
N ASP A 50 -1.99 -37.07 -3.84
CA ASP A 50 -2.42 -37.60 -5.14
C ASP A 50 -2.92 -36.48 -6.07
N PHE A 51 -3.73 -35.55 -5.55
CA PHE A 51 -4.17 -34.39 -6.30
C PHE A 51 -3.00 -33.46 -6.69
N SER A 52 -2.04 -33.25 -5.78
CA SER A 52 -0.82 -32.49 -6.09
C SER A 52 -0.04 -33.11 -7.24
N ARG A 53 0.20 -34.42 -7.21
CA ARG A 53 0.90 -35.15 -8.27
C ARG A 53 0.17 -35.06 -9.61
N MET A 54 -1.15 -35.19 -9.59
CA MET A 54 -1.96 -35.07 -10.81
C MET A 54 -1.88 -33.65 -11.40
N LEU A 55 -1.86 -32.62 -10.55
CA LEU A 55 -1.72 -31.24 -10.97
C LEU A 55 -0.32 -30.96 -11.54
N ASP A 56 0.72 -31.47 -10.89
CA ASP A 56 2.11 -31.39 -11.36
C ASP A 56 2.26 -32.01 -12.76
N ASN A 57 1.71 -33.20 -12.99
CA ASN A 57 1.74 -33.85 -14.32
C ASN A 57 1.01 -33.04 -15.40
N GLN A 58 -0.07 -32.32 -15.05
CA GLN A 58 -0.75 -31.45 -16.01
C GLN A 58 0.10 -30.21 -16.33
N ILE A 59 0.74 -29.62 -15.31
CA ILE A 59 1.63 -28.46 -15.49
C ILE A 59 2.83 -28.84 -16.33
N GLU A 60 3.48 -29.97 -16.03
CA GLU A 60 4.61 -30.49 -16.79
C GLU A 60 4.30 -30.61 -18.28
N LYS A 61 3.16 -31.22 -18.60
CA LYS A 61 2.70 -31.37 -19.99
C LYS A 61 2.54 -30.02 -20.70
N ILE A 62 1.97 -29.02 -20.02
CA ILE A 62 1.75 -27.67 -20.57
C ILE A 62 3.10 -26.98 -20.80
N VAL A 63 4.02 -27.13 -19.84
CA VAL A 63 5.33 -26.48 -19.84
C VAL A 63 6.25 -27.04 -20.91
N LEU A 64 6.34 -28.36 -21.04
CA LEU A 64 7.17 -28.99 -22.07
C LEU A 64 6.74 -28.57 -23.48
N PHE A 65 5.42 -28.49 -23.72
CA PHE A 65 4.88 -27.99 -24.98
C PHE A 65 5.17 -26.49 -25.19
N LEU A 66 5.04 -25.67 -24.15
CA LEU A 66 5.39 -24.25 -24.20
C LEU A 66 6.85 -24.03 -24.61
N LEU A 67 7.78 -24.80 -24.03
CA LEU A 67 9.20 -24.70 -24.35
C LEU A 67 9.50 -25.12 -25.80
N GLU A 68 8.85 -26.18 -26.29
CA GLU A 68 8.97 -26.65 -27.67
C GLU A 68 8.53 -25.57 -28.68
N GLU A 69 7.36 -24.97 -28.47
CA GLU A 69 6.83 -23.93 -29.35
C GLU A 69 7.61 -22.61 -29.23
N GLN A 70 8.08 -22.23 -28.04
CA GLN A 70 9.00 -21.10 -27.88
C GLN A 70 10.29 -21.30 -28.69
N GLY A 71 10.89 -22.49 -28.63
CA GLY A 71 12.08 -22.83 -29.40
C GLY A 71 11.84 -22.78 -30.91
N ARG A 72 10.67 -23.26 -31.36
CA ARG A 72 10.26 -23.20 -32.77
C ARG A 72 10.11 -21.76 -33.26
N LEU A 73 9.45 -20.89 -32.50
CA LEU A 73 9.29 -19.48 -32.82
C LEU A 73 10.65 -18.76 -32.84
N ALA A 74 11.49 -18.99 -31.84
CA ALA A 74 12.83 -18.41 -31.78
C ALA A 74 13.69 -18.82 -32.98
N SER A 75 13.65 -20.11 -33.39
CA SER A 75 14.37 -20.58 -34.58
C SER A 75 13.85 -19.93 -35.87
N ARG A 76 12.53 -19.72 -36.01
CA ARG A 76 11.96 -19.01 -37.16
C ARG A 76 12.40 -17.55 -37.19
N ILE A 77 12.35 -16.84 -36.06
CA ILE A 77 12.82 -15.45 -35.97
C ILE A 77 14.31 -15.35 -36.33
N ALA A 78 15.15 -16.27 -35.85
CA ALA A 78 16.57 -16.29 -36.19
C ALA A 78 16.81 -16.44 -37.71
N LYS A 79 16.11 -17.38 -38.37
CA LYS A 79 16.18 -17.57 -39.83
C LYS A 79 15.69 -16.36 -40.62
N LEU A 80 14.63 -15.70 -40.14
CA LEU A 80 14.14 -14.46 -40.75
C LEU A 80 15.14 -13.31 -40.54
N GLY A 81 15.86 -13.30 -39.41
CA GLY A 81 16.94 -12.35 -39.13
C GLY A 81 18.13 -12.50 -40.08
N GLU A 82 18.50 -13.73 -40.44
CA GLU A 82 19.54 -13.99 -41.47
C GLU A 82 19.13 -13.43 -42.84
N ARG A 83 17.87 -13.65 -43.24
CA ARG A 83 17.31 -13.07 -44.47
C ARG A 83 17.22 -11.55 -44.42
N HIS A 84 16.86 -11.01 -43.26
CA HIS A 84 16.84 -9.56 -43.02
C HIS A 84 18.22 -8.95 -43.22
N ASN A 85 19.27 -9.56 -42.66
CA ASN A 85 20.65 -9.10 -42.82
C ASN A 85 21.13 -9.18 -44.28
N ALA A 86 20.80 -10.25 -45.01
CA ALA A 86 21.13 -10.37 -46.43
C ALA A 86 20.46 -9.27 -47.29
N LEU A 87 19.24 -8.86 -46.94
CA LEU A 87 18.51 -7.77 -47.58
C LEU A 87 19.04 -6.36 -47.24
N LEU A 88 19.88 -6.23 -46.21
CA LEU A 88 20.58 -4.97 -45.91
C LEU A 88 21.61 -4.63 -47.00
N GLU A 89 22.17 -5.64 -47.67
CA GLU A 89 23.21 -5.48 -48.69
C GLU A 89 22.62 -5.14 -50.07
N GLN A 90 21.41 -5.62 -50.38
CA GLN A 90 20.68 -5.34 -51.64
C GLN A 90 19.17 -5.15 -51.36
N PRO A 91 18.69 -3.90 -51.23
CA PRO A 91 17.30 -3.64 -50.88
C PRO A 91 16.36 -3.81 -52.08
N GLU A 92 15.54 -4.86 -52.06
CA GLU A 92 14.45 -5.07 -53.02
C GLU A 92 13.09 -4.96 -52.30
N ILE A 93 12.21 -4.07 -52.78
CA ILE A 93 10.94 -3.73 -52.11
C ILE A 93 9.99 -4.94 -52.03
N SER A 94 9.99 -5.79 -53.05
CA SER A 94 9.21 -7.05 -53.10
C SER A 94 9.61 -8.00 -51.96
N GLN A 95 10.91 -8.21 -51.77
CA GLN A 95 11.46 -9.11 -50.75
C GLN A 95 11.29 -8.56 -49.33
N ILE A 96 11.31 -7.23 -49.15
CA ILE A 96 11.00 -6.57 -47.87
C ILE A 96 9.53 -6.80 -47.46
N SER A 97 8.60 -6.71 -48.42
CA SER A 97 7.18 -6.98 -48.17
C SER A 97 6.93 -8.45 -47.81
N GLU A 98 7.58 -9.38 -48.50
CA GLU A 98 7.48 -10.82 -48.23
C GLU A 98 8.08 -11.19 -46.86
N LEU A 99 9.20 -10.56 -46.49
CA LEU A 99 9.83 -10.75 -45.18
C LEU A 99 8.95 -10.20 -44.05
N ARG A 100 8.30 -9.05 -44.26
CA ARG A 100 7.35 -8.47 -43.29
C ARG A 100 6.16 -9.40 -43.06
N GLU A 101 5.59 -9.97 -44.13
CA GLU A 101 4.49 -10.92 -44.00
C GLU A 101 4.94 -12.19 -43.27
N SER A 102 6.15 -12.68 -43.55
CA SER A 102 6.76 -13.81 -42.83
C SER A 102 6.91 -13.54 -41.33
N TYR A 103 7.29 -12.32 -40.93
CA TYR A 103 7.31 -11.92 -39.51
C TYR A 103 5.90 -11.80 -38.92
N ARG A 104 4.92 -11.32 -39.68
CA ARG A 104 3.51 -11.28 -39.22
C ARG A 104 2.94 -12.67 -38.97
N GLU A 105 3.25 -13.65 -39.82
CA GLU A 105 2.87 -15.05 -39.58
C GLU A 105 3.43 -15.58 -38.26
N VAL A 106 4.71 -15.28 -37.96
CA VAL A 106 5.32 -15.62 -36.67
C VAL A 106 4.58 -14.93 -35.51
N GLY A 107 4.15 -13.68 -35.70
CA GLY A 107 3.33 -12.96 -34.73
C GLY A 107 1.96 -13.59 -34.50
N GLN A 108 1.30 -14.08 -35.55
CA GLN A 108 0.03 -14.81 -35.43
C GLN A 108 0.20 -16.13 -34.66
N ASP A 109 1.28 -16.87 -34.91
CA ASP A 109 1.58 -18.09 -34.16
C ASP A 109 1.95 -17.80 -32.69
N LEU A 110 2.65 -16.69 -32.43
CA LEU A 110 2.89 -16.21 -31.07
C LEU A 110 1.59 -15.84 -30.35
N LEU A 111 0.62 -15.21 -31.03
CA LEU A 111 -0.70 -14.91 -30.46
C LEU A 111 -1.46 -16.19 -30.06
N LYS A 112 -1.41 -17.23 -30.90
CA LYS A 112 -1.96 -18.55 -30.55
C LYS A 112 -1.30 -19.10 -29.29
N LEU A 113 0.02 -19.00 -29.18
CA LEU A 113 0.78 -19.47 -28.01
C LEU A 113 0.44 -18.68 -26.73
N LEU A 114 0.37 -17.35 -26.81
CA LEU A 114 -0.03 -16.50 -25.68
C LEU A 114 -1.44 -16.88 -25.18
N PHE A 115 -2.38 -17.09 -26.10
CA PHE A 115 -3.73 -17.54 -25.77
C PHE A 115 -3.77 -18.94 -25.15
N PHE A 116 -2.95 -19.88 -25.65
CA PHE A 116 -2.80 -21.20 -25.05
C PHE A 116 -2.37 -21.12 -23.59
N VAL A 117 -1.38 -20.27 -23.27
CA VAL A 117 -0.89 -20.11 -21.91
C VAL A 117 -1.96 -19.47 -21.01
N GLU A 118 -2.65 -18.43 -21.50
CA GLU A 118 -3.75 -17.77 -20.77
C GLU A 118 -4.83 -18.77 -20.34
N ILE A 119 -5.31 -19.57 -21.29
CA ILE A 119 -6.38 -20.55 -21.08
C ILE A 119 -5.96 -21.62 -20.05
N ASN A 120 -4.72 -22.10 -20.13
CA ASN A 120 -4.19 -23.07 -19.18
C ASN A 120 -4.01 -22.48 -17.78
N ALA A 121 -3.50 -21.25 -17.66
CA ALA A 121 -3.39 -20.54 -16.39
C ALA A 121 -4.75 -20.32 -15.72
N ILE A 122 -5.78 -19.95 -16.49
CA ILE A 122 -7.17 -19.85 -15.99
C ILE A 122 -7.69 -21.22 -15.53
N GLY A 123 -7.45 -22.27 -16.31
CA GLY A 123 -7.87 -23.63 -15.97
C GLY A 123 -7.25 -24.15 -14.66
N LEU A 124 -5.95 -23.92 -14.46
CA LEU A 124 -5.22 -24.23 -13.22
C LEU A 124 -5.80 -23.48 -12.02
N ARG A 125 -6.05 -22.17 -12.15
CA ARG A 125 -6.68 -21.37 -11.07
C ARG A 125 -8.05 -21.90 -10.68
N LYS A 126 -8.89 -22.20 -11.68
CA LYS A 126 -10.26 -22.69 -11.42
C LYS A 126 -10.31 -24.07 -10.79
N ILE A 127 -9.31 -24.93 -11.03
CA ILE A 127 -9.30 -26.25 -10.40
C ILE A 127 -8.80 -26.17 -8.96
N LEU A 128 -7.79 -25.32 -8.70
CA LEU A 128 -7.30 -25.02 -7.36
C LEU A 128 -8.41 -24.42 -6.47
N LYS A 129 -9.10 -23.37 -6.94
CA LYS A 129 -10.26 -22.77 -6.25
C LYS A 129 -11.38 -23.78 -5.98
N LYS A 130 -11.63 -24.70 -6.92
CA LYS A 130 -12.66 -25.73 -6.77
C LYS A 130 -12.28 -26.78 -5.72
N PHE A 131 -10.99 -27.10 -5.61
CA PHE A 131 -10.47 -27.99 -4.58
C PHE A 131 -10.64 -27.35 -3.20
N ASP A 132 -10.16 -26.11 -3.01
CA ASP A 132 -10.28 -25.39 -1.74
C ASP A 132 -11.74 -25.21 -1.29
N LYS A 133 -12.64 -24.81 -2.20
CA LYS A 133 -14.07 -24.63 -1.87
C LYS A 133 -14.72 -25.93 -1.36
N ARG A 134 -14.29 -27.09 -1.87
CA ARG A 134 -14.92 -28.38 -1.56
C ARG A 134 -14.36 -29.03 -0.29
N PHE A 135 -13.12 -28.72 0.08
CA PHE A 135 -12.46 -29.33 1.22
C PHE A 135 -12.15 -28.34 2.36
N GLY A 136 -12.43 -27.05 2.20
CA GLY A 136 -12.23 -26.02 3.22
C GLY A 136 -10.75 -25.74 3.57
N TYR A 137 -9.81 -26.23 2.75
CA TYR A 137 -8.38 -26.13 3.02
C TYR A 137 -7.73 -24.90 2.36
N ARG A 138 -6.61 -24.45 2.93
CA ARG A 138 -5.62 -23.60 2.23
C ARG A 138 -4.70 -24.44 1.33
N PHE A 139 -5.25 -25.39 0.57
CA PHE A 139 -4.43 -26.26 -0.26
C PHE A 139 -3.77 -25.48 -1.38
N THR A 140 -4.50 -24.54 -2.01
CA THR A 140 -3.91 -23.63 -3.00
C THR A 140 -2.68 -22.93 -2.42
N ASP A 141 -2.78 -22.31 -1.25
CA ASP A 141 -1.67 -21.60 -0.60
C ASP A 141 -0.46 -22.52 -0.35
N TYR A 142 -0.68 -23.71 0.20
CA TYR A 142 0.39 -24.69 0.43
C TYR A 142 1.04 -25.20 -0.87
N TYR A 143 0.23 -25.63 -1.83
CA TYR A 143 0.68 -26.19 -3.11
C TYR A 143 1.50 -25.16 -3.88
N VAL A 144 1.03 -23.91 -3.84
CA VAL A 144 1.66 -22.76 -4.44
C VAL A 144 2.96 -22.39 -3.73
N ARG A 145 2.94 -22.18 -2.40
CA ARG A 145 4.13 -21.75 -1.65
C ARG A 145 5.31 -22.70 -1.81
N THR A 146 5.01 -24.00 -1.83
CA THR A 146 6.03 -25.04 -2.00
C THR A 146 6.65 -25.07 -3.40
N ARG A 147 5.92 -24.60 -4.42
CA ARG A 147 6.36 -24.64 -5.83
C ARG A 147 6.74 -23.26 -6.37
N ALA A 148 6.28 -22.16 -5.79
CA ALA A 148 6.57 -20.81 -6.26
C ALA A 148 8.04 -20.43 -6.06
N ASN A 149 8.73 -21.02 -5.07
CA ASN A 149 10.11 -20.68 -4.70
C ASN A 149 11.14 -21.78 -5.04
N HIS A 150 10.72 -22.90 -5.63
CA HIS A 150 11.62 -23.99 -5.96
C HIS A 150 12.32 -23.75 -7.32
N PRO A 151 13.66 -23.87 -7.43
CA PRO A 151 14.41 -23.52 -8.64
C PRO A 151 14.03 -24.33 -9.88
N TYR A 152 13.53 -25.56 -9.69
CA TYR A 152 13.07 -26.44 -10.77
C TYR A 152 11.54 -26.45 -10.94
N SER A 153 10.84 -25.44 -10.42
CA SER A 153 9.38 -25.42 -10.49
C SER A 153 8.86 -25.09 -11.87
N GLN A 154 8.22 -26.07 -12.50
CA GLN A 154 7.53 -25.93 -13.77
C GLN A 154 6.33 -24.96 -13.67
N LEU A 155 5.77 -24.77 -12.47
CA LEU A 155 4.68 -23.80 -12.26
C LEU A 155 5.11 -22.37 -12.63
N GLN A 156 6.36 -21.99 -12.36
CA GLN A 156 6.84 -20.64 -12.69
C GLN A 156 6.84 -20.36 -14.20
N GLN A 157 7.08 -21.37 -15.04
CA GLN A 157 7.15 -21.18 -16.48
C GLN A 157 5.79 -20.82 -17.10
N VAL A 158 4.70 -21.37 -16.54
CA VAL A 158 3.32 -21.05 -16.97
C VAL A 158 2.88 -19.67 -16.48
N PHE A 159 3.35 -19.22 -15.30
CA PHE A 159 2.83 -18.00 -14.65
C PHE A 159 3.73 -16.76 -14.78
N LYS A 160 5.05 -16.92 -14.96
CA LYS A 160 5.99 -15.81 -15.19
C LYS A 160 6.35 -15.61 -16.67
N HIS A 161 5.89 -16.50 -17.55
CA HIS A 161 6.13 -16.43 -19.01
C HIS A 161 7.59 -16.19 -19.39
N VAL A 162 8.51 -16.83 -18.66
CA VAL A 162 9.95 -16.69 -18.89
C VAL A 162 10.26 -17.07 -20.34
N GLY A 163 10.93 -16.17 -21.07
CA GLY A 163 11.29 -16.35 -22.50
C GLY A 163 10.31 -15.75 -23.51
N LEU A 164 9.00 -15.67 -23.22
CA LEU A 164 8.02 -15.09 -24.16
C LEU A 164 8.27 -13.60 -24.42
N GLY A 165 8.66 -12.85 -23.39
CA GLY A 165 8.98 -11.42 -23.53
C GLY A 165 10.17 -11.15 -24.48
N ALA A 166 11.15 -12.06 -24.52
CA ALA A 166 12.28 -11.94 -25.45
C ALA A 166 11.85 -12.20 -26.90
N VAL A 167 10.97 -13.17 -27.13
CA VAL A 167 10.38 -13.45 -28.45
C VAL A 167 9.51 -12.29 -28.92
N VAL A 168 8.66 -11.72 -28.04
CA VAL A 168 7.85 -10.53 -28.31
C VAL A 168 8.74 -9.33 -28.65
N GLY A 169 9.79 -9.07 -27.87
CA GLY A 169 10.71 -7.96 -28.09
C GLY A 169 11.49 -8.10 -29.39
N ALA A 170 12.01 -9.30 -29.69
CA ALA A 170 12.71 -9.58 -30.94
C ALA A 170 11.79 -9.38 -32.15
N LEU A 171 10.55 -9.87 -32.09
CA LEU A 171 9.59 -9.73 -33.18
C LEU A 171 9.16 -8.28 -33.39
N SER A 172 8.82 -7.57 -32.31
CA SER A 172 8.37 -6.17 -32.37
C SER A 172 9.46 -5.24 -32.91
N ARG A 173 10.72 -5.48 -32.51
CA ARG A 173 11.87 -4.74 -33.04
C ARG A 173 12.06 -4.95 -34.54
N ASN A 174 12.06 -6.21 -35.00
CA ASN A 174 12.27 -6.52 -36.42
C ASN A 174 11.14 -5.99 -37.32
N LEU A 175 9.88 -6.04 -36.85
CA LEU A 175 8.75 -5.47 -37.58
C LEU A 175 8.82 -3.94 -37.66
N HIS A 176 9.27 -3.28 -36.58
CA HIS A 176 9.45 -1.83 -36.55
C HIS A 176 10.57 -1.37 -37.50
N GLU A 177 11.71 -2.08 -37.52
CA GLU A 177 12.85 -1.76 -38.39
C GLU A 177 12.53 -1.93 -39.89
N LEU A 178 11.62 -2.86 -40.23
CA LEU A 178 11.10 -3.02 -41.59
C LEU A 178 10.08 -1.93 -41.98
N GLN A 179 9.49 -1.23 -41.01
CA GLN A 179 8.47 -0.21 -41.23
C GLN A 179 9.08 1.15 -41.59
N ASP A 180 10.18 1.54 -40.96
CA ASP A 180 10.89 2.81 -41.26
C ASP A 180 11.46 2.88 -42.69
N ARG A 181 11.54 1.73 -43.39
CA ARG A 181 12.08 1.64 -44.76
C ARG A 181 11.03 1.78 -45.87
N GLN A 182 9.74 1.91 -45.55
CA GLN A 182 8.71 2.33 -46.51
C GLN A 182 8.63 3.86 -46.54
N GLY A 183 9.52 4.55 -47.26
CA GLY A 183 9.46 6.02 -47.26
C GLY A 183 10.45 6.82 -48.11
N SER A 184 10.76 6.42 -49.34
CA SER A 184 11.10 7.38 -50.40
C SER A 184 10.78 6.75 -51.74
N TYR A 185 9.56 6.98 -52.25
CA TYR A 185 9.09 6.95 -53.66
C TYR A 185 7.55 6.91 -53.72
N LEU A 186 6.85 7.68 -52.88
CA LEU A 186 5.40 7.90 -53.01
C LEU A 186 5.13 9.40 -53.15
N SER A 187 4.23 9.73 -54.08
CA SER A 187 3.92 11.07 -54.60
C SER A 187 3.54 12.07 -53.50
N ILE A 188 3.92 13.33 -53.69
CA ILE A 188 3.76 14.47 -52.75
C ILE A 188 2.28 14.89 -52.57
N TYR A 189 1.33 14.12 -53.09
CA TYR A 189 -0.11 14.41 -53.08
C TYR A 189 -0.96 13.39 -52.30
N ASP A 190 -0.38 12.31 -51.78
CA ASP A 190 -1.12 11.40 -50.90
C ASP A 190 -1.06 11.91 -49.45
N GLU A 191 -2.23 12.06 -48.82
CA GLU A 191 -2.39 12.54 -47.45
C GLU A 191 -1.53 11.75 -46.46
N THR A 192 -0.91 12.48 -45.52
CA THR A 192 -0.06 11.95 -44.46
C THR A 192 -0.87 11.09 -43.49
N ALA A 193 -0.88 9.78 -43.70
CA ALA A 193 -1.35 8.83 -42.70
C ALA A 193 -0.29 8.70 -41.59
N LEU A 194 -0.74 8.88 -40.34
CA LEU A 194 -0.03 8.68 -39.07
C LEU A 194 0.87 7.42 -39.06
N PRO A 195 1.91 7.36 -38.19
CA PRO A 195 2.77 6.18 -38.06
C PRO A 195 1.94 5.00 -37.54
N LEU A 196 1.41 4.20 -38.48
CA LEU A 196 0.56 3.03 -38.21
C LEU A 196 1.41 1.92 -37.61
N GLN A 197 1.54 1.83 -36.29
CA GLN A 197 2.03 0.62 -35.63
C GLN A 197 1.40 -0.63 -36.27
N ASP A 198 2.22 -1.64 -36.55
CA ASP A 198 1.71 -2.84 -37.22
C ASP A 198 0.64 -3.51 -36.34
N PRO A 199 -0.58 -3.79 -36.86
CA PRO A 199 -1.71 -4.26 -36.05
C PRO A 199 -1.44 -5.58 -35.32
N VAL A 200 -0.49 -6.39 -35.82
CA VAL A 200 -0.05 -7.61 -35.14
C VAL A 200 0.71 -7.29 -33.85
N VAL A 201 1.52 -6.21 -33.83
CA VAL A 201 2.26 -5.77 -32.64
C VAL A 201 1.30 -5.27 -31.56
N ASP A 202 0.27 -4.52 -31.94
CA ASP A 202 -0.77 -4.07 -31.00
C ASP A 202 -1.56 -5.24 -30.41
N ALA A 203 -1.92 -6.21 -31.25
CA ALA A 203 -2.58 -7.43 -30.79
C ALA A 203 -1.70 -8.24 -29.82
N ILE A 204 -0.39 -8.31 -30.07
CA ILE A 204 0.58 -8.98 -29.20
C ILE A 204 0.68 -8.23 -27.87
N ASN A 205 0.82 -6.91 -27.88
CA ASN A 205 0.89 -6.11 -26.64
C ASN A 205 -0.39 -6.27 -25.81
N ALA A 206 -1.57 -6.19 -26.44
CA ALA A 206 -2.85 -6.42 -25.78
C ALA A 206 -2.98 -7.86 -25.24
N ALA A 207 -2.42 -8.86 -25.93
CA ALA A 207 -2.38 -10.24 -25.45
C ALA A 207 -1.41 -10.40 -24.26
N VAL A 208 -0.25 -9.77 -24.29
CA VAL A 208 0.73 -9.77 -23.19
C VAL A 208 0.19 -9.06 -21.96
N ASP A 209 -0.52 -7.95 -22.11
CA ASP A 209 -1.16 -7.23 -20.99
C ASP A 209 -2.27 -8.06 -20.34
N ARG A 210 -3.14 -8.68 -21.17
CA ARG A 210 -4.16 -9.62 -20.70
C ARG A 210 -3.55 -10.82 -20.00
N LEU A 211 -2.49 -11.38 -20.58
CA LEU A 211 -1.77 -12.50 -20.03
C LEU A 211 -1.18 -12.13 -18.67
N THR A 212 -0.46 -11.01 -18.58
CA THR A 212 0.12 -10.47 -17.34
C THR A 212 -0.96 -10.29 -16.27
N TYR A 213 -2.14 -9.75 -16.59
CA TYR A 213 -3.24 -9.67 -15.63
C TYR A 213 -3.75 -11.06 -15.21
N SER A 214 -3.88 -11.98 -16.16
CA SER A 214 -4.37 -13.34 -15.93
C SER A 214 -3.37 -14.21 -15.15
N THR A 215 -2.08 -13.93 -15.23
CA THR A 215 -1.02 -14.74 -14.62
C THR A 215 -0.31 -14.05 -13.47
N ASN A 216 -0.67 -12.79 -13.17
CA ASN A 216 -0.24 -12.10 -11.96
C ASN A 216 -0.78 -12.81 -10.71
N PHE A 217 0.03 -13.76 -10.28
CA PHE A 217 -0.30 -14.76 -9.31
C PHE A 217 -0.34 -14.20 -7.88
N LEU A 218 0.40 -13.10 -7.64
CA LEU A 218 0.26 -12.29 -6.44
C LEU A 218 -1.11 -11.62 -6.39
N THR A 219 -1.67 -11.18 -7.52
CA THR A 219 -3.05 -10.68 -7.58
C THR A 219 -4.05 -11.79 -7.30
N PHE A 220 -3.84 -13.00 -7.80
CA PHE A 220 -4.70 -14.15 -7.50
C PHE A 220 -4.61 -14.62 -6.03
N LEU A 221 -3.41 -14.70 -5.45
CA LEU A 221 -3.21 -15.01 -4.02
C LEU A 221 -3.73 -13.88 -3.13
N ALA A 222 -3.51 -12.63 -3.51
CA ALA A 222 -4.10 -11.47 -2.83
C ALA A 222 -5.63 -11.48 -2.93
N GLN A 223 -6.22 -11.85 -4.08
CA GLN A 223 -7.67 -12.02 -4.27
C GLN A 223 -8.23 -13.28 -3.57
N HIS A 224 -7.39 -14.25 -3.21
CA HIS A 224 -7.80 -15.39 -2.38
C HIS A 224 -7.67 -15.09 -0.88
N ALA A 225 -6.75 -14.20 -0.49
CA ALA A 225 -6.65 -13.63 0.86
C ALA A 225 -7.70 -12.53 1.12
N PHE A 226 -8.09 -11.80 0.07
CA PHE A 226 -9.15 -10.81 0.02
C PHE A 226 -10.28 -11.33 -0.88
N ILE A 227 -11.28 -11.99 -0.29
CA ILE A 227 -12.49 -12.40 -1.02
C ILE A 227 -13.12 -11.14 -1.66
N MET A 228 -12.88 -10.94 -2.95
CA MET A 228 -13.56 -9.95 -3.79
C MET A 228 -14.29 -10.73 -4.89
N GLN A 229 -15.54 -10.37 -5.14
CA GLN A 229 -16.39 -10.96 -6.18
C GLN A 229 -15.68 -10.89 -7.55
N GLU A 230 -15.62 -12.03 -8.23
CA GLU A 230 -15.29 -12.09 -9.66
C GLU A 230 -16.54 -11.70 -10.44
N ASP A 231 -16.65 -10.44 -10.87
CA ASP A 231 -17.40 -10.14 -12.09
C ASP A 231 -16.50 -10.46 -13.30
N LEU A 232 -17.05 -11.26 -14.21
CA LEU A 232 -16.38 -11.66 -15.44
C LEU A 232 -16.06 -10.43 -16.30
N PRO A 233 -14.92 -10.40 -17.03
CA PRO A 233 -14.80 -9.48 -18.15
C PRO A 233 -15.78 -9.92 -19.25
N THR A 234 -16.82 -9.11 -19.48
CA THR A 234 -17.68 -9.14 -20.66
C THR A 234 -16.87 -8.70 -21.88
N PRO A 235 -16.85 -9.47 -22.97
CA PRO A 235 -16.12 -9.09 -24.18
C PRO A 235 -17.02 -8.20 -25.05
N THR A 236 -17.20 -6.95 -24.64
CA THR A 236 -17.71 -5.86 -25.48
C THR A 236 -17.44 -4.54 -24.78
N GLY A 237 -16.45 -3.80 -25.28
CA GLY A 237 -16.47 -2.33 -25.35
C GLY A 237 -16.61 -1.46 -24.10
N GLU A 238 -16.76 -1.99 -22.88
CA GLU A 238 -16.83 -1.17 -21.67
C GLU A 238 -15.49 -1.22 -20.94
N GLN A 239 -14.77 -0.09 -20.99
CA GLN A 239 -13.66 0.20 -20.11
C GLN A 239 -14.10 -0.05 -18.66
N PRO A 240 -13.24 -0.63 -17.78
CA PRO A 240 -13.57 -0.70 -16.37
C PRO A 240 -13.81 0.73 -15.89
N ASP A 241 -15.01 0.98 -15.37
CA ASP A 241 -15.51 2.30 -15.00
C ASP A 241 -14.46 3.11 -14.20
N ASP A 242 -13.84 4.07 -14.88
CA ASP A 242 -12.84 5.02 -14.37
C ASP A 242 -13.46 6.03 -13.38
N GLY A 243 -14.77 5.92 -13.09
CA GLY A 243 -15.55 6.84 -12.26
C GLY A 243 -15.16 6.92 -10.78
N ARG A 244 -14.32 6.01 -10.25
CA ARG A 244 -13.89 6.03 -8.82
C ARG A 244 -12.62 6.82 -8.55
N TYR A 245 -11.81 7.11 -9.58
CA TYR A 245 -10.48 7.67 -9.41
C TYR A 245 -10.40 9.12 -9.91
N HIS A 246 -10.35 10.06 -8.96
CA HIS A 246 -10.06 11.46 -9.26
C HIS A 246 -8.64 11.82 -8.83
N PHE A 247 -7.75 11.99 -9.83
CA PHE A 247 -6.35 12.37 -9.62
C PHE A 247 -6.22 13.64 -8.75
N MET A 248 -7.05 14.65 -8.98
CA MET A 248 -7.03 15.89 -8.20
C MET A 248 -7.34 15.67 -6.71
N SER A 249 -8.24 14.73 -6.40
CA SER A 249 -8.56 14.41 -5.01
C SER A 249 -7.44 13.62 -4.33
N LEU A 250 -6.71 12.76 -5.07
CA LEU A 250 -5.48 12.14 -4.59
C LEU A 250 -4.39 13.21 -4.35
N LEU A 251 -4.21 14.15 -5.28
CA LEU A 251 -3.24 15.25 -5.14
C LEU A 251 -3.54 16.10 -3.89
N LEU A 252 -4.80 16.47 -3.66
CA LEU A 252 -5.20 17.22 -2.46
C LEU A 252 -4.94 16.45 -1.17
N ASN A 253 -5.07 15.12 -1.15
CA ASN A 253 -4.70 14.28 0.00
C ASN A 253 -3.18 14.25 0.22
N LEU A 254 -2.38 14.21 -0.86
CA LEU A 254 -0.92 14.27 -0.77
C LEU A 254 -0.45 15.64 -0.29
N VAL A 255 -1.03 16.72 -0.81
CA VAL A 255 -0.75 18.10 -0.38
C VAL A 255 -1.14 18.31 1.08
N ASN A 256 -2.28 17.79 1.53
CA ASN A 256 -2.66 17.83 2.95
C ASN A 256 -1.57 17.21 3.84
N THR A 257 -1.09 16.02 3.44
CA THR A 257 -0.07 15.29 4.17
C THR A 257 1.26 16.05 4.21
N PHE A 258 1.68 16.59 3.06
CA PHE A 258 2.87 17.43 2.95
C PHE A 258 2.76 18.66 3.86
N LEU A 259 1.66 19.42 3.74
CA LEU A 259 1.47 20.65 4.50
C LEU A 259 1.38 20.40 6.01
N TYR A 260 0.75 19.29 6.42
CA TYR A 260 0.73 18.87 7.82
C TYR A 260 2.12 18.53 8.35
N MET A 261 2.97 17.91 7.53
CA MET A 261 4.36 17.65 7.93
C MET A 261 5.19 18.91 8.01
N VAL A 262 5.04 19.84 7.06
CA VAL A 262 5.64 21.17 7.18
C VAL A 262 5.20 21.84 8.49
N ASN A 263 3.90 21.84 8.79
CA ASN A 263 3.34 22.41 10.01
C ASN A 263 3.94 21.83 11.31
N THR A 264 4.21 20.52 11.29
CA THR A 264 4.74 19.81 12.46
C THR A 264 6.18 20.22 12.73
N TYR A 265 7.01 20.26 11.68
CA TYR A 265 8.46 20.41 11.80
C TYR A 265 8.98 21.83 11.59
N ILE A 266 8.20 22.75 11.03
CA ILE A 266 8.60 24.17 10.84
C ILE A 266 8.93 24.87 12.15
N ILE A 267 8.38 24.41 13.27
CA ILE A 267 8.63 25.04 14.57
C ILE A 267 9.84 24.48 15.30
N VAL A 268 10.37 23.33 14.88
CA VAL A 268 11.39 22.59 15.64
C VAL A 268 12.67 23.43 15.84
N PRO A 269 13.20 24.13 14.83
CA PRO A 269 14.40 24.96 15.01
C PRO A 269 14.24 26.11 16.01
N THR A 270 13.01 26.59 16.26
CA THR A 270 12.71 27.76 17.10
C THR A 270 11.99 27.40 18.39
N ALA A 271 11.70 26.12 18.65
CA ALA A 271 10.81 25.71 19.74
C ALA A 271 11.38 26.01 21.14
N ASP A 272 12.69 25.88 21.32
CA ASP A 272 13.42 26.21 22.54
C ASP A 272 13.52 27.73 22.76
N ASP A 273 13.91 28.49 21.74
CA ASP A 273 13.96 29.96 21.78
C ASP A 273 12.59 30.57 22.08
N TYR A 274 11.52 30.02 21.49
CA TYR A 274 10.17 30.51 21.74
C TYR A 274 9.69 30.18 23.17
N SER A 275 10.05 29.00 23.69
CA SER A 275 9.75 28.62 25.08
C SER A 275 10.44 29.56 26.07
N MET A 276 11.72 29.87 25.83
CA MET A 276 12.51 30.82 26.62
C MET A 276 11.93 32.24 26.55
N SER A 277 11.51 32.68 25.37
CA SER A 277 10.88 34.01 25.16
C SER A 277 9.56 34.18 25.91
N LEU A 278 8.86 33.08 26.19
CA LEU A 278 7.62 33.06 26.99
C LEU A 278 7.87 32.83 28.49
N GLY A 279 9.13 32.74 28.92
CA GLY A 279 9.52 32.59 30.32
C GLY A 279 9.57 31.14 30.84
N ALA A 280 9.63 30.14 29.95
CA ALA A 280 9.80 28.73 30.29
C ALA A 280 11.22 28.23 29.97
N ALA A 281 11.65 27.10 30.54
CA ALA A 281 12.96 26.52 30.23
C ALA A 281 13.02 25.99 28.79
N ALA A 282 14.21 25.98 28.18
CA ALA A 282 14.43 25.49 26.81
C ALA A 282 13.90 24.06 26.60
N THR A 283 14.04 23.20 27.61
CA THR A 283 13.58 21.79 27.61
C THR A 283 12.05 21.62 27.60
N VAL A 284 11.28 22.69 27.83
CA VAL A 284 9.83 22.72 27.64
C VAL A 284 9.47 22.68 26.14
N CYS A 285 10.44 22.86 25.24
CA CYS A 285 10.27 22.62 23.80
C CYS A 285 9.72 21.22 23.52
N GLY A 286 10.09 20.19 24.30
CA GLY A 286 9.54 18.85 24.21
C GLY A 286 8.03 18.80 24.47
N VAL A 287 7.51 19.59 25.42
CA VAL A 287 6.06 19.71 25.64
C VAL A 287 5.38 20.45 24.48
N VAL A 288 6.00 21.51 23.95
CA VAL A 288 5.47 22.30 22.83
C VAL A 288 5.40 21.46 21.56
N ILE A 289 6.55 20.90 21.16
CA ILE A 289 6.77 19.52 20.69
C ILE A 289 5.54 18.60 20.60
N GLY A 290 5.43 17.79 21.64
CA GLY A 290 4.53 16.66 21.78
C GLY A 290 3.08 17.01 22.05
N ALA A 291 2.73 18.24 22.43
CA ALA A 291 1.32 18.65 22.56
C ALA A 291 0.53 18.36 21.28
N MET A 292 1.14 18.58 20.12
CA MET A 292 0.53 18.24 18.83
C MET A 292 0.32 16.72 18.67
N ALA A 293 1.32 15.90 19.05
CA ALA A 293 1.22 14.44 18.98
C ALA A 293 0.16 13.89 19.95
N VAL A 294 0.04 14.45 21.16
CA VAL A 294 -0.96 14.05 22.15
C VAL A 294 -2.37 14.25 21.60
N ALA A 295 -2.67 15.44 21.08
CA ALA A 295 -3.97 15.72 20.47
C ALA A 295 -4.22 14.86 19.21
N GLN A 296 -3.16 14.56 18.45
CA GLN A 296 -3.27 13.72 17.27
C GLN A 296 -3.81 12.32 17.61
N VAL A 297 -3.31 11.64 18.65
CA VAL A 297 -3.76 10.29 19.09
C VAL A 297 -5.28 10.23 19.25
N PHE A 298 -5.90 11.24 19.84
CA PHE A 298 -7.36 11.25 20.01
C PHE A 298 -8.09 11.57 18.71
N SER A 299 -7.57 12.53 17.93
CA SER A 299 -8.20 12.96 16.68
C SER A 299 -8.18 11.89 15.60
N SER A 300 -7.14 11.05 15.51
CA SER A 300 -7.01 10.03 14.47
C SER A 300 -8.09 8.95 14.60
N VAL A 301 -8.49 8.58 15.81
CA VAL A 301 -9.62 7.66 16.03
C VAL A 301 -10.93 8.29 15.55
N TYR A 302 -11.19 9.54 15.91
CA TYR A 302 -12.41 10.25 15.51
C TYR A 302 -12.49 10.46 14.00
N PHE A 303 -11.40 10.90 13.39
CA PHE A 303 -11.31 11.06 11.94
C PHE A 303 -11.38 9.74 11.18
N SER A 304 -10.79 8.67 11.73
CA SER A 304 -10.96 7.32 11.16
C SER A 304 -12.43 6.91 11.17
N ALA A 305 -13.16 7.18 12.27
CA ALA A 305 -14.59 6.92 12.35
C ALA A 305 -15.41 7.78 11.38
N TRP A 306 -15.10 9.08 11.28
CA TRP A 306 -15.81 10.03 10.41
C TRP A 306 -15.56 9.75 8.92
N SER A 307 -14.35 9.33 8.56
CA SER A 307 -14.00 8.93 7.18
C SER A 307 -14.82 7.75 6.67
N ASN A 308 -15.39 6.92 7.57
CA ASN A 308 -16.37 5.90 7.18
C ASN A 308 -17.60 6.50 6.48
N ARG A 309 -17.94 7.78 6.68
CA ARG A 309 -19.13 8.43 6.09
C ARG A 309 -18.80 9.44 4.98
N SER A 310 -17.72 10.19 5.10
CA SER A 310 -17.27 11.15 4.06
C SER A 310 -15.80 11.44 4.23
N TYR A 311 -15.08 11.65 3.13
CA TYR A 311 -13.68 12.09 3.13
C TYR A 311 -13.58 13.62 3.13
N PHE A 312 -14.48 14.31 2.45
CA PHE A 312 -14.46 15.77 2.33
C PHE A 312 -14.67 16.48 3.68
N LYS A 313 -15.69 16.08 4.45
CA LYS A 313 -16.06 16.76 5.71
C LYS A 313 -14.93 16.73 6.76
N PRO A 314 -14.25 15.58 7.01
CA PRO A 314 -13.06 15.54 7.85
C PRO A 314 -11.93 16.48 7.40
N LEU A 315 -11.64 16.55 6.10
CA LEU A 315 -10.55 17.36 5.56
C LEU A 315 -10.82 18.86 5.71
N VAL A 316 -12.07 19.29 5.53
CA VAL A 316 -12.49 20.67 5.77
C VAL A 316 -12.34 21.04 7.24
N PHE A 317 -12.86 20.21 8.15
CA PHE A 317 -12.74 20.44 9.59
C PHE A 317 -11.28 20.50 10.04
N SER A 318 -10.46 19.55 9.57
CA SER A 318 -9.02 19.52 9.77
C SER A 318 -8.37 20.86 9.38
N SER A 319 -8.66 21.37 8.19
CA SER A 319 -8.07 22.62 7.68
C SER A 319 -8.47 23.84 8.50
N ILE A 320 -9.72 23.92 8.96
CA ILE A 320 -10.21 25.01 9.81
C ILE A 320 -9.51 24.98 11.18
N VAL A 321 -9.41 23.79 11.80
CA VAL A 321 -8.76 23.64 13.11
C VAL A 321 -7.26 23.95 13.01
N LEU A 322 -6.59 23.52 11.93
CA LEU A 322 -5.18 23.84 11.67
C LEU A 322 -4.93 25.34 11.44
N PHE A 323 -5.85 26.02 10.74
CA PHE A 323 -5.82 27.47 10.61
C PHE A 323 -5.90 28.15 11.98
N MET A 324 -6.88 27.77 12.81
CA MET A 324 -7.04 28.35 14.16
C MET A 324 -5.85 28.04 15.07
N GLY A 325 -5.34 26.80 15.07
CA GLY A 325 -4.21 26.40 15.89
C GLY A 325 -2.93 27.18 15.58
N ASN A 326 -2.65 27.40 14.30
CA ASN A 326 -1.52 28.21 13.85
C ASN A 326 -1.67 29.70 14.17
N LEU A 327 -2.89 30.23 14.07
CA LEU A 327 -3.19 31.60 14.49
C LEU A 327 -2.93 31.78 15.99
N MET A 328 -3.39 30.83 16.82
CA MET A 328 -3.13 30.84 18.27
C MET A 328 -1.64 30.71 18.59
N TYR A 329 -0.92 29.84 17.88
CA TYR A 329 0.53 29.68 18.02
C TYR A 329 1.26 31.00 17.77
N ALA A 330 0.91 31.73 16.72
CA ALA A 330 1.53 33.01 16.39
C ALA A 330 1.18 34.11 17.41
N MET A 331 -0.07 34.16 17.89
CA MET A 331 -0.52 35.17 18.86
C MET A 331 0.02 34.94 20.28
N ALA A 332 0.51 33.74 20.61
CA ALA A 332 0.98 33.42 21.95
C ALA A 332 2.13 34.32 22.42
N TYR A 333 2.98 34.79 21.50
CA TYR A 333 4.05 35.75 21.76
C TYR A 333 3.51 37.10 22.26
N ASP A 334 2.52 37.66 21.56
CA ASP A 334 1.95 38.97 21.92
C ASP A 334 1.12 38.90 23.21
N VAL A 335 0.48 37.76 23.48
CA VAL A 335 -0.26 37.50 24.73
C VAL A 335 0.68 37.12 25.89
N ARG A 336 1.95 36.82 25.62
CA ARG A 336 2.96 36.35 26.58
C ARG A 336 2.47 35.16 27.42
N SER A 337 1.86 34.17 26.78
CA SER A 337 1.28 33.02 27.47
C SER A 337 1.64 31.71 26.79
N ILE A 338 2.43 30.88 27.49
CA ILE A 338 2.74 29.52 27.07
C ILE A 338 1.48 28.64 26.96
N TRP A 339 0.43 28.94 27.72
CA TRP A 339 -0.83 28.19 27.62
C TRP A 339 -1.52 28.40 26.27
N VAL A 340 -1.48 29.63 25.73
CA VAL A 340 -2.03 29.92 24.40
C VAL A 340 -1.22 29.18 23.33
N LEU A 341 0.10 29.11 23.49
CA LEU A 341 0.99 28.34 22.63
C LEU A 341 0.60 26.85 22.63
N LEU A 342 0.47 26.25 23.82
CA LEU A 342 0.13 24.84 23.98
C LEU A 342 -1.28 24.52 23.45
N ILE A 343 -2.27 25.38 23.69
CA ILE A 343 -3.61 25.20 23.13
C ILE A 343 -3.56 25.29 21.60
N GLY A 344 -2.81 26.23 21.03
CA GLY A 344 -2.59 26.32 19.58
C GLY A 344 -2.00 25.01 19.02
N ARG A 345 -1.01 24.43 19.71
CA ARG A 345 -0.39 23.14 19.33
C ARG A 345 -1.37 21.96 19.46
N LEU A 346 -2.19 21.93 20.51
CA LEU A 346 -3.26 20.93 20.65
C LEU A 346 -4.26 21.03 19.51
N PHE A 347 -4.67 22.23 19.09
CA PHE A 347 -5.52 22.43 17.93
C PHE A 347 -4.84 21.92 16.65
N CYS A 348 -3.57 22.26 16.42
CA CYS A 348 -2.83 21.70 15.29
C CYS A 348 -2.82 20.16 15.27
N GLY A 349 -2.73 19.52 16.44
CA GLY A 349 -2.83 18.07 16.57
C GLY A 349 -4.23 17.53 16.30
N LEU A 350 -5.27 18.20 16.82
CA LEU A 350 -6.68 17.86 16.59
C LEU A 350 -7.08 17.95 15.11
N GLY A 351 -6.38 18.75 14.32
CA GLY A 351 -6.58 18.85 12.89
C GLY A 351 -5.88 17.76 12.07
N SER A 352 -5.33 16.69 12.67
CA SER A 352 -4.59 15.67 11.93
C SER A 352 -5.47 14.76 11.07
N ALA A 353 -5.54 15.03 9.76
CA ALA A 353 -6.27 14.18 8.81
C ALA A 353 -5.46 12.98 8.27
N ARG A 354 -4.28 12.66 8.83
CA ARG A 354 -3.39 11.63 8.25
C ARG A 354 -4.02 10.24 8.16
N ALA A 355 -4.83 9.86 9.14
CA ALA A 355 -5.57 8.59 9.11
C ALA A 355 -6.58 8.56 7.94
N VAL A 356 -7.22 9.70 7.64
CA VAL A 356 -8.13 9.88 6.51
C VAL A 356 -7.37 9.77 5.18
N ASN A 357 -6.24 10.46 5.04
CA ASN A 357 -5.44 10.45 3.81
C ASN A 357 -4.95 9.04 3.47
N ARG A 358 -4.46 8.30 4.48
CA ARG A 358 -4.04 6.89 4.30
C ARG A 358 -5.20 6.00 3.89
N ARG A 359 -6.36 6.17 4.52
CA ARG A 359 -7.56 5.42 4.18
C ARG A 359 -8.05 5.72 2.77
N TYR A 360 -8.08 6.99 2.38
CA TYR A 360 -8.47 7.41 1.03
C TYR A 360 -7.63 6.69 -0.04
N ILE A 361 -6.31 6.58 0.17
CA ILE A 361 -5.43 5.83 -0.73
C ILE A 361 -5.78 4.35 -0.77
N SER A 362 -6.09 3.73 0.38
CA SER A 362 -6.50 2.32 0.43
C SER A 362 -7.85 2.07 -0.26
N ASP A 363 -8.82 2.95 -0.07
CA ASP A 363 -10.21 2.71 -0.45
C ASP A 363 -10.50 3.17 -1.90
N CYS A 364 -9.92 4.29 -2.33
CA CYS A 364 -10.28 4.95 -3.60
C CYS A 364 -9.26 4.73 -4.73
N VAL A 365 -8.01 4.39 -4.40
CA VAL A 365 -6.96 4.24 -5.43
C VAL A 365 -6.95 2.81 -5.99
N PRO A 366 -7.02 2.64 -7.33
CA PRO A 366 -6.94 1.34 -7.98
C PRO A 366 -5.69 0.55 -7.57
N LEU A 367 -5.82 -0.77 -7.44
CA LEU A 367 -4.75 -1.67 -6.98
C LEU A 367 -3.44 -1.53 -7.78
N LYS A 368 -3.52 -1.27 -9.10
CA LYS A 368 -2.35 -1.08 -9.97
C LYS A 368 -1.47 0.11 -9.54
N ILE A 369 -2.06 1.20 -9.08
CA ILE A 369 -1.36 2.44 -8.72
C ILE A 369 -1.32 2.70 -7.21
N ARG A 370 -1.97 1.86 -6.39
CA ARG A 370 -2.04 2.02 -4.93
C ARG A 370 -0.67 2.00 -4.25
N MET A 371 0.25 1.14 -4.72
CA MET A 371 1.62 1.11 -4.21
C MET A 371 2.34 2.44 -4.50
N GLN A 372 2.19 2.98 -5.72
CA GLN A 372 2.76 4.27 -6.10
C GLN A 372 2.15 5.42 -5.31
N ALA A 373 0.83 5.43 -5.10
CA ALA A 373 0.16 6.43 -4.29
C ALA A 373 0.58 6.38 -2.81
N SER A 374 0.80 5.17 -2.26
CA SER A 374 1.31 4.97 -0.91
C SER A 374 2.76 5.44 -0.78
N ALA A 375 3.61 5.16 -1.78
CA ALA A 375 4.95 5.69 -1.86
C ALA A 375 4.94 7.23 -1.97
N GLY A 376 4.04 7.80 -2.78
CA GLY A 376 3.82 9.23 -2.88
C GLY A 376 3.43 9.88 -1.56
N PHE A 377 2.60 9.24 -0.74
CA PHE A 377 2.26 9.71 0.61
C PHE A 377 3.47 9.75 1.55
N VAL A 378 4.33 8.72 1.50
CA VAL A 378 5.57 8.67 2.29
C VAL A 378 6.53 9.76 1.82
N SER A 379 6.76 9.89 0.51
CA SER A 379 7.60 10.94 -0.07
C SER A 379 7.10 12.34 0.24
N ALA A 380 5.79 12.59 0.15
CA ALA A 380 5.18 13.85 0.53
C ALA A 380 5.36 14.16 2.02
N SER A 381 5.30 13.14 2.88
CA SER A 381 5.55 13.30 4.31
C SER A 381 7.00 13.68 4.58
N ALA A 382 7.95 12.98 3.96
CA ALA A 382 9.38 13.22 4.10
C ALA A 382 9.79 14.60 3.55
N LEU A 383 9.27 14.97 2.37
CA LEU A 383 9.44 16.31 1.81
C LEU A 383 8.93 17.39 2.75
N GLY A 384 7.76 17.20 3.38
CA GLY A 384 7.23 18.14 4.35
C GLY A 384 8.11 18.27 5.59
N MET A 385 8.65 17.16 6.08
CA MET A 385 9.61 17.14 7.20
C MET A 385 10.90 17.89 6.87
N ALA A 386 11.39 17.82 5.63
CA ALA A 386 12.55 18.57 5.17
C ALA A 386 12.25 20.07 4.95
N CYS A 387 11.12 20.36 4.30
CA CYS A 387 10.71 21.72 3.96
C CYS A 387 10.34 22.54 5.20
N GLY A 388 9.84 21.92 6.28
CA GLY A 388 9.51 22.62 7.53
C GLY A 388 10.70 23.42 8.08
N PRO A 389 11.78 22.77 8.55
CA PRO A 389 12.97 23.44 9.05
C PRO A 389 13.60 24.38 8.02
N ALA A 390 13.60 24.02 6.73
CA ALA A 390 14.11 24.89 5.67
C ALA A 390 13.36 26.23 5.60
N LEU A 391 12.03 26.20 5.67
CA LEU A 391 11.21 27.41 5.72
C LEU A 391 11.46 28.20 7.01
N ALA A 392 11.58 27.52 8.15
CA ALA A 392 11.88 28.15 9.43
C ALA A 392 13.19 28.97 9.40
N GLY A 393 14.24 28.40 8.79
CA GLY A 393 15.53 29.08 8.61
C GLY A 393 15.48 30.30 7.69
N LEU A 394 14.52 30.36 6.75
CA LEU A 394 14.28 31.52 5.89
C LEU A 394 13.43 32.61 6.57
N LEU A 395 12.58 32.22 7.54
CA LEU A 395 11.64 33.10 8.23
C LEU A 395 12.28 33.83 9.42
N GLN A 396 13.45 34.46 9.25
CA GLN A 396 14.20 35.13 10.32
C GLN A 396 14.02 36.66 10.35
N THR A 397 12.91 37.16 9.81
CA THR A 397 12.63 38.61 9.81
C THR A 397 12.04 39.06 11.14
N ASN A 398 12.31 40.32 11.53
CA ASN A 398 11.74 40.92 12.72
C ASN A 398 11.10 42.27 12.37
N PHE A 399 9.78 42.34 12.41
CA PHE A 399 9.02 43.56 12.23
C PHE A 399 7.69 43.49 12.99
N LYS A 400 7.05 44.64 13.18
CA LYS A 400 5.78 44.74 13.90
C LYS A 400 4.74 45.43 13.04
N ILE A 401 3.59 44.79 12.85
CA ILE A 401 2.43 45.39 12.16
C ILE A 401 1.34 45.59 13.20
N TYR A 402 1.02 46.85 13.51
CA TYR A 402 0.11 47.24 14.58
C TYR A 402 0.49 46.61 15.95
N LYS A 403 -0.36 45.71 16.46
CA LYS A 403 -0.14 44.99 17.74
C LYS A 403 0.44 43.59 17.54
N LEU A 404 0.60 43.13 16.30
CA LEU A 404 1.08 41.79 15.98
C LEU A 404 2.58 41.82 15.71
N THR A 405 3.31 40.97 16.42
CA THR A 405 4.75 40.81 16.24
C THR A 405 5.01 39.72 15.19
N PHE A 406 5.91 40.01 14.25
CA PHE A 406 6.39 39.07 13.24
C PHE A 406 7.89 38.91 13.45
N ASN A 407 8.26 37.84 14.14
CA ASN A 407 9.64 37.44 14.44
C ASN A 407 9.86 35.98 14.03
N GLN A 408 11.09 35.49 14.20
CA GLN A 408 11.44 34.09 13.88
C GLN A 408 10.56 33.04 14.57
N ASP A 409 10.01 33.34 15.74
CA ASP A 409 9.17 32.41 16.52
C ASP A 409 7.71 32.38 16.03
N THR A 410 7.19 33.54 15.61
CA THR A 410 5.77 33.72 15.24
C THR A 410 5.49 33.55 13.75
N LEU A 411 6.48 33.85 12.90
CA LEU A 411 6.37 33.73 11.44
C LEU A 411 5.98 32.33 10.96
N PRO A 412 6.52 31.22 11.52
CA PRO A 412 6.03 29.87 11.21
C PRO A 412 4.51 29.73 11.34
N GLY A 413 3.93 30.25 12.42
CA GLY A 413 2.48 30.20 12.66
C GLY A 413 1.69 31.02 11.63
N TRP A 414 2.13 32.25 11.33
CA TRP A 414 1.46 33.11 10.34
C TRP A 414 1.48 32.51 8.94
N VAL A 415 2.63 32.03 8.49
CA VAL A 415 2.80 31.43 7.16
C VAL A 415 1.94 30.17 7.04
N MET A 416 1.95 29.31 8.06
CA MET A 416 1.15 28.08 8.05
C MET A 416 -0.35 28.37 8.14
N ALA A 417 -0.79 29.38 8.89
CA ALA A 417 -2.20 29.78 8.90
C ALA A 417 -2.68 30.17 7.49
N ILE A 418 -1.92 31.01 6.77
CA ILE A 418 -2.26 31.39 5.39
C ILE A 418 -2.25 30.17 4.48
N ALA A 419 -1.26 29.28 4.59
CA ALA A 419 -1.17 28.09 3.76
C ALA A 419 -2.39 27.15 3.96
N TRP A 420 -2.84 26.96 5.20
CA TRP A 420 -4.04 26.17 5.50
C TRP A 420 -5.33 26.82 5.00
N LEU A 421 -5.41 28.15 5.01
CA LEU A 421 -6.53 28.88 4.43
C LEU A 421 -6.59 28.71 2.90
N VAL A 422 -5.45 28.83 2.22
CA VAL A 422 -5.34 28.59 0.77
C VAL A 422 -5.69 27.15 0.44
N TYR A 423 -5.19 26.19 1.22
CA TYR A 423 -5.53 24.78 1.07
C TYR A 423 -7.04 24.53 1.25
N LEU A 424 -7.67 25.16 2.24
CA LEU A 424 -9.12 25.04 2.48
C LEU A 424 -9.93 25.52 1.26
N VAL A 425 -9.57 26.67 0.69
CA VAL A 425 -10.23 27.20 -0.52
C VAL A 425 -10.03 26.25 -1.70
N TRP A 426 -8.80 25.75 -1.89
CA TRP A 426 -8.51 24.81 -2.98
C TRP A 426 -9.25 23.48 -2.83
N LEU A 427 -9.31 22.94 -1.60
CA LEU A 427 -10.06 21.75 -1.25
C LEU A 427 -11.54 21.92 -1.61
N TRP A 428 -12.15 23.06 -1.26
CA TRP A 428 -13.56 23.32 -1.54
C TRP A 428 -13.87 23.32 -3.03
N ILE A 429 -12.99 23.90 -3.85
CA ILE A 429 -13.22 24.05 -5.29
C ILE A 429 -12.96 22.74 -6.05
N SER A 430 -11.93 21.98 -5.65
CA SER A 430 -11.36 20.91 -6.48
C SER A 430 -11.59 19.49 -5.96
N PHE A 431 -11.98 19.31 -4.69
CA PHE A 431 -12.19 17.98 -4.14
C PHE A 431 -13.53 17.40 -4.60
N ARG A 432 -13.53 16.15 -5.06
CA ARG A 432 -14.73 15.43 -5.48
C ARG A 432 -14.86 14.16 -4.66
N GLU A 433 -15.98 14.04 -3.93
CA GLU A 433 -16.24 12.85 -3.10
C GLU A 433 -16.44 11.62 -4.01
N PRO A 434 -15.73 10.51 -3.73
CA PRO A 434 -15.86 9.28 -4.52
C PRO A 434 -17.22 8.61 -4.27
N ALA A 435 -17.86 8.11 -5.35
CA ALA A 435 -19.14 7.39 -5.27
C ALA A 435 -19.00 6.09 -4.46
N ARG A 436 -19.95 5.80 -3.58
CA ARG A 436 -19.94 4.64 -2.69
C ARG A 436 -21.09 3.69 -3.04
N GLU A 437 -20.82 2.39 -3.09
CA GLU A 437 -21.77 1.30 -3.43
C GLU A 437 -22.98 1.15 -2.48
N TYR A 438 -23.13 1.99 -1.45
CA TYR A 438 -24.20 1.87 -0.46
C TYR A 438 -25.40 2.81 -0.68
N ASP A 439 -25.37 3.69 -1.68
CA ASP A 439 -26.47 4.64 -1.93
C ASP A 439 -27.51 4.15 -2.96
N ASP A 440 -27.37 2.95 -3.53
CA ASP A 440 -28.35 2.36 -4.45
C ASP A 440 -28.96 1.05 -3.91
N ILE A 441 -29.70 1.16 -2.80
CA ILE A 441 -30.91 0.32 -2.67
C ILE A 441 -32.06 1.27 -2.99
N PRO A 442 -32.69 1.16 -4.18
CA PRO A 442 -33.92 1.88 -4.44
C PRO A 442 -34.92 1.39 -3.41
N THR A 443 -35.31 2.26 -2.49
CA THR A 443 -36.49 2.04 -1.67
C THR A 443 -37.65 1.96 -2.65
N ALA A 444 -38.18 0.74 -2.82
CA ALA A 444 -39.33 0.50 -3.66
C ALA A 444 -40.43 1.50 -3.28
N GLU A 445 -40.84 2.25 -4.29
CA GLU A 445 -41.93 3.21 -4.26
C GLU A 445 -43.15 2.62 -3.55
N THR A 446 -43.42 3.08 -2.32
CA THR A 446 -44.73 2.85 -1.71
C THR A 446 -45.61 4.03 -2.10
N SER A 447 -46.23 3.93 -3.28
CA SER A 447 -47.33 4.81 -3.65
C SER A 447 -48.67 4.18 -3.22
N ASN A 448 -49.30 4.86 -2.26
CA ASN A 448 -50.74 5.05 -2.10
C ASN A 448 -51.65 3.82 -1.89
N ALA A 449 -52.02 3.57 -0.63
CA ALA A 449 -53.40 3.27 -0.27
C ALA A 449 -53.67 3.63 1.21
N ALA A 450 -54.68 4.50 1.43
CA ALA A 450 -55.42 4.79 2.67
C ALA A 450 -54.59 5.35 3.87
N ALA A 451 -54.62 6.64 4.21
CA ALA A 451 -55.75 7.42 4.73
C ALA A 451 -56.60 6.67 5.76
N GLU A 452 -56.23 6.76 7.05
CA GLU A 452 -57.13 7.17 8.17
C GLU A 452 -56.43 7.06 9.55
N THR A 453 -56.72 8.03 10.41
CA THR A 453 -56.61 8.04 11.90
C THR A 453 -55.21 7.98 12.54
N VAL A 454 -54.66 9.10 13.06
CA VAL A 454 -54.92 9.80 14.35
C VAL A 454 -54.34 9.05 15.57
N GLU A 455 -53.39 9.74 16.24
CA GLU A 455 -52.91 9.60 17.64
C GLU A 455 -52.36 8.21 18.07
N THR A 456 -51.20 8.05 18.70
CA THR A 456 -50.87 8.59 20.03
C THR A 456 -49.40 8.27 20.38
N ASN A 457 -48.82 9.11 21.22
CA ASN A 457 -47.50 9.02 21.84
C ASN A 457 -47.23 7.71 22.64
N GLY A 458 -45.95 7.35 22.73
CA GLY A 458 -45.29 7.13 24.03
C GLY A 458 -45.06 5.68 24.50
N LEU A 459 -43.83 5.45 24.97
CA LEU A 459 -43.35 4.33 25.79
C LEU A 459 -43.27 2.98 25.05
N GLU A 460 -42.26 2.12 25.20
CA GLU A 460 -41.36 1.90 26.33
C GLU A 460 -40.16 1.06 25.88
N GLU A 461 -39.01 1.28 26.51
CA GLU A 461 -37.86 0.37 26.47
C GLU A 461 -38.20 -0.96 27.15
N GLY A 462 -37.67 -2.05 26.60
CA GLY A 462 -37.26 -3.23 27.37
C GLY A 462 -38.14 -4.48 27.19
N LEU A 463 -37.57 -5.52 26.56
CA LEU A 463 -37.18 -6.71 27.31
C LEU A 463 -36.32 -7.65 26.45
N LYS A 464 -35.38 -8.30 27.12
CA LYS A 464 -34.42 -9.26 26.59
C LYS A 464 -35.07 -10.64 26.41
N GLN A 465 -34.60 -11.33 25.36
CA GLN A 465 -34.23 -12.75 25.34
C GLN A 465 -35.33 -13.85 25.10
N PRO A 466 -34.90 -15.05 24.67
CA PRO A 466 -35.41 -15.76 23.50
C PRO A 466 -36.28 -16.97 23.88
N LEU A 467 -37.10 -17.46 22.96
CA LEU A 467 -37.85 -18.70 23.16
C LEU A 467 -37.70 -19.64 21.95
N LEU A 468 -36.90 -20.68 22.17
CA LEU A 468 -37.03 -21.96 21.49
C LEU A 468 -38.31 -22.66 22.02
N ILE A 469 -39.13 -23.20 21.12
CA ILE A 469 -40.12 -24.24 21.43
C ILE A 469 -39.90 -25.42 20.48
N THR A 470 -39.91 -26.60 21.10
CA THR A 470 -39.59 -27.93 20.58
C THR A 470 -40.84 -28.64 20.04
N SER A 471 -40.59 -29.53 19.06
CA SER A 471 -41.31 -30.79 18.73
C SER A 471 -42.81 -30.81 18.43
N GLU A 472 -43.15 -31.35 17.26
CA GLU A 472 -44.01 -32.56 17.21
C GLU A 472 -43.80 -33.36 15.91
N ASP A 473 -43.72 -34.68 16.09
CA ASP A 473 -43.50 -35.73 15.11
C ASP A 473 -44.67 -35.93 14.14
N LYS A 474 -44.37 -36.21 12.86
CA LYS A 474 -45.13 -37.17 12.03
C LYS A 474 -44.19 -37.95 11.09
N GLN A 475 -44.20 -39.27 11.26
CA GLN A 475 -43.60 -40.26 10.36
C GLN A 475 -44.47 -40.48 9.11
N GLY A 476 -43.80 -40.73 7.99
CA GLY A 476 -44.27 -41.63 6.92
C GLY A 476 -44.62 -40.96 5.59
N GLU A 477 -43.70 -41.05 4.62
CA GLU A 477 -43.85 -41.75 3.32
C GLU A 477 -42.97 -41.10 2.23
N ASP A 478 -42.30 -41.98 1.50
CA ASP A 478 -41.34 -41.71 0.44
C ASP A 478 -41.96 -40.98 -0.75
N GLU A 479 -41.29 -39.97 -1.31
CA GLU A 479 -41.18 -39.77 -2.76
C GLU A 479 -40.13 -38.69 -3.11
N ASP A 480 -39.32 -39.01 -4.12
CA ASP A 480 -38.21 -38.24 -4.66
C ASP A 480 -38.56 -36.78 -5.00
N GLY A 481 -37.78 -35.84 -4.48
CA GLY A 481 -37.88 -34.43 -4.83
C GLY A 481 -36.73 -33.62 -4.26
N ASP A 482 -35.68 -33.45 -5.06
CA ASP A 482 -34.57 -32.52 -4.80
C ASP A 482 -35.10 -31.10 -4.51
N GLN A 483 -35.12 -30.69 -3.24
CA GLN A 483 -35.16 -29.29 -2.83
C GLN A 483 -34.00 -29.04 -1.86
N GLU A 484 -32.98 -28.34 -2.37
CA GLU A 484 -31.89 -27.77 -1.58
C GLU A 484 -32.49 -26.81 -0.54
N PHE A 485 -32.58 -27.23 0.73
CA PHE A 485 -32.84 -26.32 1.83
C PHE A 485 -31.51 -25.71 2.28
N ASP A 486 -31.44 -24.40 2.08
CA ASP A 486 -30.33 -23.51 2.39
C ASP A 486 -30.19 -23.35 3.91
N GLY A 487 -29.16 -23.99 4.48
CA GLY A 487 -28.90 -24.02 5.92
C GLY A 487 -27.47 -23.62 6.26
N SER A 488 -26.89 -22.63 5.57
CA SER A 488 -25.50 -22.22 5.82
C SER A 488 -25.20 -20.73 5.79
N GLU A 489 -26.20 -19.85 5.83
CA GLU A 489 -25.95 -18.40 5.79
C GLU A 489 -25.68 -17.76 7.17
N GLU A 490 -26.17 -18.30 8.29
CA GLU A 490 -26.00 -17.63 9.60
C GLU A 490 -24.58 -17.73 10.19
N ALA A 491 -23.81 -18.78 9.86
CA ALA A 491 -22.42 -18.89 10.34
C ALA A 491 -21.42 -18.06 9.53
N ALA A 492 -21.80 -17.60 8.33
CA ALA A 492 -20.92 -16.82 7.45
C ALA A 492 -20.96 -15.32 7.76
N GLU A 493 -22.05 -14.80 8.34
CA GLU A 493 -22.22 -13.38 8.60
C GLU A 493 -21.41 -12.86 9.81
N GLU A 494 -21.26 -13.63 10.89
CA GLU A 494 -20.41 -13.25 12.03
C GLU A 494 -18.92 -13.09 11.66
N SER A 495 -18.47 -13.77 10.60
CA SER A 495 -17.08 -13.71 10.14
C SER A 495 -16.69 -12.38 9.45
N ARG A 496 -17.68 -11.55 9.11
CA ARG A 496 -17.52 -10.36 8.24
C ARG A 496 -17.62 -9.00 8.96
N GLN A 497 -17.91 -8.97 10.26
CA GLN A 497 -18.12 -7.70 10.94
C GLN A 497 -16.82 -6.91 11.17
N PRO A 498 -16.82 -5.57 10.95
CA PRO A 498 -15.69 -4.69 11.22
C PRO A 498 -15.37 -4.68 12.71
N VAL A 499 -14.09 -4.55 13.04
CA VAL A 499 -13.65 -4.55 14.45
C VAL A 499 -14.12 -3.26 15.13
N THR A 500 -14.91 -3.40 16.20
CA THR A 500 -15.53 -2.28 16.93
C THR A 500 -14.74 -1.82 18.16
N SER A 501 -13.68 -2.53 18.58
CA SER A 501 -12.89 -2.23 19.78
C SER A 501 -11.40 -2.52 19.63
N ILE A 502 -10.56 -1.70 20.28
CA ILE A 502 -9.09 -1.84 20.35
C ILE A 502 -8.68 -3.20 20.94
N GLY A 503 -9.38 -3.67 21.98
CA GLY A 503 -9.07 -4.95 22.63
C GLY A 503 -9.32 -6.16 21.72
N ALA A 504 -10.38 -6.10 20.91
CA ALA A 504 -10.66 -7.10 19.89
C ALA A 504 -9.63 -7.02 18.74
N ALA A 505 -9.26 -5.81 18.31
CA ALA A 505 -8.23 -5.60 17.30
C ALA A 505 -6.89 -6.21 17.73
N TYR A 506 -6.44 -5.94 18.97
CA TYR A 506 -5.17 -6.44 19.49
C TYR A 506 -5.12 -7.97 19.63
N ARG A 507 -6.24 -8.62 19.97
CA ARG A 507 -6.35 -10.09 20.02
C ARG A 507 -6.28 -10.74 18.64
N LEU A 508 -6.69 -10.03 17.60
CA LEU A 508 -6.63 -10.48 16.21
C LEU A 508 -5.24 -10.28 15.57
N LEU A 509 -4.35 -9.50 16.19
CA LEU A 509 -2.98 -9.28 15.69
C LEU A 509 -2.14 -10.54 15.88
N THR A 510 -1.58 -11.05 14.78
CA THR A 510 -0.57 -12.11 14.84
C THR A 510 0.69 -11.59 15.55
N PRO A 511 1.51 -12.49 16.15
CA PRO A 511 2.76 -12.10 16.78
C PRO A 511 3.68 -11.27 15.84
N SER A 512 3.71 -11.61 14.56
CA SER A 512 4.47 -10.87 13.54
C SER A 512 4.01 -9.41 13.40
N VAL A 513 2.69 -9.15 13.37
CA VAL A 513 2.17 -7.76 13.31
C VAL A 513 2.50 -6.98 14.58
N LYS A 514 2.46 -7.62 15.76
CA LYS A 514 2.84 -6.97 17.02
C LYS A 514 4.30 -6.53 17.01
N VAL A 515 5.20 -7.36 16.49
CA VAL A 515 6.61 -7.00 16.32
C VAL A 515 6.76 -5.85 15.32
N GLN A 516 6.08 -5.88 14.18
CA GLN A 516 6.11 -4.76 13.22
C GLN A 516 5.61 -3.44 13.83
N LEU A 517 4.55 -3.46 14.64
CA LEU A 517 4.09 -2.28 15.37
C LEU A 517 5.13 -1.80 16.39
N LEU A 518 5.83 -2.72 17.06
CA LEU A 518 6.94 -2.38 17.98
C LEU A 518 8.12 -1.74 17.23
N ILE A 519 8.49 -2.27 16.06
CA ILE A 519 9.54 -1.67 15.20
C ILE A 519 9.09 -0.27 14.75
N TYR A 520 7.83 -0.10 14.38
CA TYR A 520 7.27 1.21 13.98
C TYR A 520 7.27 2.21 15.14
N PHE A 521 6.99 1.73 16.36
CA PHE A 521 7.12 2.51 17.57
C PHE A 521 8.58 2.92 17.81
N MET A 522 9.51 1.96 17.75
CA MET A 522 10.94 2.18 17.96
C MET A 522 11.50 3.22 16.98
N LEU A 523 11.26 3.07 15.67
CA LEU A 523 11.81 3.98 14.68
C LEU A 523 11.26 5.40 14.87
N LYS A 524 9.97 5.56 15.19
CA LYS A 524 9.37 6.90 15.40
C LYS A 524 9.83 7.53 16.70
N TYR A 525 10.06 6.73 17.73
CA TYR A 525 10.63 7.21 18.98
C TYR A 525 12.04 7.78 18.76
N VAL A 526 12.91 7.00 18.11
CA VAL A 526 14.32 7.36 17.89
C VAL A 526 14.46 8.56 16.95
N MET A 527 13.66 8.62 15.88
CA MET A 527 13.60 9.80 15.00
C MET A 527 13.15 11.05 15.75
N GLU A 528 12.10 10.96 16.58
CA GLU A 528 11.58 12.13 17.28
C GLU A 528 12.58 12.66 18.31
N ILE A 529 13.29 11.79 19.04
CA ILE A 529 14.40 12.20 19.92
C ILE A 529 15.44 13.00 19.12
N LEU A 530 15.91 12.47 17.99
CA LEU A 530 16.91 13.15 17.16
C LEU A 530 16.41 14.51 16.65
N LEU A 531 15.16 14.61 16.20
CA LEU A 531 14.61 15.83 15.61
C LEU A 531 14.27 16.88 16.68
N SER A 532 13.48 16.52 17.70
CA SER A 532 12.99 17.42 18.74
C SER A 532 14.08 17.91 19.69
N GLU A 533 15.09 17.07 20.00
CA GLU A 533 16.20 17.44 20.89
C GLU A 533 17.29 18.25 20.16
N SER A 534 17.29 18.25 18.82
CA SER A 534 18.37 18.81 18.02
C SER A 534 18.65 20.28 18.31
N SER A 535 17.62 21.11 18.50
CA SER A 535 17.81 22.53 18.78
C SER A 535 18.50 22.74 20.13
N VAL A 536 18.02 22.08 21.19
CA VAL A 536 18.59 22.18 22.54
C VAL A 536 20.02 21.66 22.61
N VAL A 537 20.29 20.47 22.05
CA VAL A 537 21.63 19.84 22.10
C VAL A 537 22.65 20.64 21.31
N THR A 538 22.32 21.07 20.10
CA THR A 538 23.28 21.75 19.24
C THR A 538 23.54 23.19 19.69
N THR A 539 22.53 23.88 20.25
CA THR A 539 22.71 25.17 20.92
C THR A 539 23.63 25.03 22.14
N TYR A 540 23.41 24.01 22.99
CA TYR A 540 24.21 23.80 24.20
C TYR A 540 25.67 23.36 23.92
N TYR A 541 25.87 22.32 23.10
CA TYR A 541 27.22 21.75 22.87
C TYR A 541 28.05 22.49 21.81
N PHE A 542 27.39 23.11 20.82
CA PHE A 542 28.08 23.69 19.65
C PHE A 542 27.82 25.18 19.46
N GLY A 543 26.91 25.79 20.24
CA GLY A 543 26.52 27.19 20.07
C GLY A 543 25.87 27.46 18.72
N TRP A 544 25.16 26.49 18.16
CA TRP A 544 24.48 26.66 16.88
C TRP A 544 23.38 27.71 16.96
N SER A 545 23.25 28.50 15.90
CA SER A 545 22.09 29.37 15.72
C SER A 545 20.90 28.59 15.15
N THR A 546 19.70 29.12 15.32
CA THR A 546 18.46 28.63 14.72
C THR A 546 18.61 28.31 13.22
N SER A 547 19.37 29.13 12.47
CA SER A 547 19.62 28.93 11.04
C SER A 547 20.46 27.67 10.77
N SER A 548 21.50 27.43 11.58
CA SER A 548 22.36 26.25 11.46
C SER A 548 21.58 24.97 11.80
N VAL A 549 20.73 25.00 12.83
CA VAL A 549 19.82 23.90 13.19
C VAL A 549 18.84 23.62 12.05
N ALA A 550 18.22 24.66 11.50
CA ALA A 550 17.30 24.57 10.38
C ALA A 550 17.96 23.95 9.13
N ILE A 551 19.18 24.35 8.78
CA ILE A 551 19.94 23.78 7.66
C ILE A 551 20.27 22.31 7.92
N PHE A 552 20.72 21.96 9.12
CA PHE A 552 21.01 20.58 9.48
C PHE A 552 19.78 19.67 9.31
N LEU A 553 18.63 20.08 9.87
CA LEU A 553 17.39 19.32 9.78
C LEU A 553 16.84 19.24 8.35
N ALA A 554 16.96 20.33 7.57
CA ALA A 554 16.57 20.34 6.16
C ALA A 554 17.41 19.37 5.33
N CYS A 555 18.73 19.39 5.51
CA CYS A 555 19.65 18.45 4.85
C CYS A 555 19.33 17.01 5.24
N LEU A 556 19.11 16.76 6.53
CA LEU A 556 18.76 15.45 7.06
C LEU A 556 17.45 14.93 6.44
N GLY A 557 16.39 15.74 6.39
CA GLY A 557 15.13 15.40 5.71
C GLY A 557 15.24 15.23 4.20
N LEU A 558 16.11 15.99 3.52
CA LEU A 558 16.32 15.84 2.07
C LEU A 558 16.93 14.48 1.72
N THR A 559 17.70 13.86 2.62
CA THR A 559 18.33 12.55 2.38
C THR A 559 17.31 11.42 2.17
N VAL A 560 16.05 11.59 2.60
CA VAL A 560 15.01 10.56 2.46
C VAL A 560 14.70 10.23 1.00
N LEU A 561 14.71 11.24 0.11
CA LEU A 561 14.40 11.05 -1.31
C LEU A 561 15.39 10.13 -2.04
N PRO A 562 16.70 10.43 -2.06
CA PRO A 562 17.67 9.57 -2.75
C PRO A 562 17.75 8.18 -2.10
N VAL A 563 17.61 8.09 -0.77
CA VAL A 563 17.61 6.81 -0.04
C VAL A 563 16.43 5.95 -0.46
N ASN A 564 15.21 6.49 -0.50
CA ASN A 564 14.02 5.74 -0.91
C ASN A 564 14.11 5.26 -2.36
N ILE A 565 14.69 6.07 -3.26
CA ILE A 565 14.95 5.67 -4.65
C ILE A 565 15.96 4.52 -4.69
N LEU A 566 17.07 4.64 -3.96
CA LEU A 566 18.12 3.62 -3.92
C LEU A 566 17.60 2.28 -3.39
N VAL A 567 16.87 2.32 -2.28
CA VAL A 567 16.29 1.12 -1.66
C VAL A 567 15.27 0.48 -2.58
N GLY A 568 14.35 1.27 -3.15
CA GLY A 568 13.29 0.76 -4.01
C GLY A 568 13.79 0.20 -5.35
N SER A 569 14.82 0.79 -5.95
CA SER A 569 15.31 0.39 -7.28
C SER A 569 16.41 -0.68 -7.25
N TYR A 570 17.34 -0.61 -6.29
CA TYR A 570 18.49 -1.51 -6.25
C TYR A 570 18.35 -2.57 -5.15
N ILE A 571 18.08 -2.16 -3.90
CA ILE A 571 18.19 -3.06 -2.75
C ILE A 571 17.01 -4.03 -2.67
N SER A 572 15.79 -3.56 -2.90
CA SER A 572 14.57 -4.40 -2.87
C SER A 572 14.57 -5.50 -3.94
N ASN A 573 15.32 -5.32 -5.04
CA ASN A 573 15.49 -6.34 -6.08
C ASN A 573 16.54 -7.40 -5.72
N MET A 574 17.47 -7.08 -4.82
CA MET A 574 18.60 -7.96 -4.45
C MET A 574 18.37 -8.72 -3.14
N PHE A 575 17.62 -8.15 -2.20
CA PHE A 575 17.45 -8.69 -0.85
C PHE A 575 15.97 -8.82 -0.49
N GLU A 576 15.65 -9.81 0.36
CA GLU A 576 14.30 -9.96 0.89
C GLU A 576 13.98 -8.89 1.94
N ASP A 577 12.74 -8.41 1.98
CA ASP A 577 12.27 -7.38 2.92
C ASP A 577 12.70 -7.64 4.38
N ARG A 578 12.66 -8.89 4.86
CA ARG A 578 13.07 -9.26 6.24
C ARG A 578 14.56 -9.09 6.53
N GLN A 579 15.42 -9.25 5.52
CA GLN A 579 16.86 -9.05 5.66
C GLN A 579 17.16 -7.55 5.74
N ILE A 580 16.51 -6.76 4.90
CA ILE A 580 16.64 -5.30 4.89
C ILE A 580 16.13 -4.73 6.21
N LEU A 581 15.02 -5.25 6.74
CA LEU A 581 14.47 -4.90 8.05
C LEU A 581 15.52 -5.07 9.16
N LEU A 582 16.05 -6.29 9.34
CA LEU A 582 17.01 -6.59 10.40
C LEU A 582 18.32 -5.80 10.25
N ALA A 583 18.84 -5.67 9.03
CA ALA A 583 20.05 -4.90 8.77
C ALA A 583 19.86 -3.42 9.11
N SER A 584 18.70 -2.85 8.78
CA SER A 584 18.37 -1.46 9.10
C SER A 584 18.22 -1.25 10.60
N GLU A 585 17.62 -2.19 11.35
CA GLU A 585 17.56 -2.10 12.82
C GLU A 585 18.95 -2.08 13.46
N ILE A 586 19.87 -2.93 12.99
CA ILE A 586 21.25 -2.96 13.49
C ILE A 586 21.96 -1.62 13.22
N LEU A 587 21.74 -1.03 12.04
CA LEU A 587 22.35 0.24 11.67
C LEU A 587 21.74 1.43 12.43
N VAL A 588 20.44 1.39 12.76
CA VAL A 588 19.82 2.34 13.69
C VAL A 588 20.45 2.21 15.08
N CYS A 589 20.61 0.99 15.58
CA CYS A 589 21.28 0.73 16.87
C CYS A 589 22.73 1.26 16.88
N LEU A 590 23.47 1.06 15.79
CA LEU A 590 24.81 1.62 15.62
C LEU A 590 24.80 3.16 15.63
N GLY A 591 23.84 3.78 14.94
CA GLY A 591 23.63 5.23 14.96
C GLY A 591 23.45 5.76 16.38
N ILE A 592 22.55 5.14 17.16
CA ILE A 592 22.31 5.49 18.59
C ILE A 592 23.59 5.35 19.42
N LEU A 593 24.33 4.24 19.26
CA LEU A 593 25.58 4.00 19.99
C LEU A 593 26.65 5.05 19.69
N LEU A 594 26.76 5.46 18.42
CA LEU A 594 27.70 6.51 18.00
C LEU A 594 27.32 7.91 18.51
N SER A 595 26.04 8.15 18.82
CA SER A 595 25.56 9.44 19.33
C SER A 595 25.91 9.69 20.80
N PHE A 596 26.20 8.65 21.60
CA PHE A 596 26.51 8.82 23.03
C PHE A 596 27.77 9.65 23.28
N HIS A 597 27.71 10.50 24.30
CA HIS A 597 28.87 11.21 24.82
C HIS A 597 29.56 10.36 25.90
N ILE A 598 30.55 9.56 25.51
CA ILE A 598 31.24 8.60 26.40
C ILE A 598 32.60 9.14 26.89
N ILE A 599 33.63 9.29 26.04
CA ILE A 599 35.01 9.62 26.50
C ILE A 599 35.78 10.66 25.61
N ILE A 600 35.19 11.18 24.53
CA ILE A 600 35.84 12.15 23.61
C ILE A 600 35.12 13.51 23.72
N PRO A 601 35.78 14.68 23.55
CA PRO A 601 35.07 15.95 23.37
C PRO A 601 33.98 15.76 22.31
N TYR A 602 32.73 16.08 22.67
CA TYR A 602 31.62 15.89 21.76
C TYR A 602 31.82 16.78 20.54
N THR A 603 31.93 16.18 19.35
CA THR A 603 32.22 16.93 18.12
C THR A 603 30.98 17.04 17.25
N VAL A 604 30.91 18.13 16.48
CA VAL A 604 29.89 18.30 15.44
C VAL A 604 29.88 17.12 14.46
N VAL A 605 31.06 16.60 14.09
CA VAL A 605 31.18 15.46 13.18
C VAL A 605 30.54 14.21 13.77
N GLN A 606 30.76 13.92 15.05
CA GLN A 606 30.13 12.80 15.72
C GLN A 606 28.60 12.93 15.72
N TYR A 607 28.06 14.10 16.08
CA TYR A 607 26.63 14.35 16.11
C TYR A 607 25.98 14.22 14.72
N VAL A 608 26.56 14.87 13.71
CA VAL A 608 26.03 14.87 12.34
C VAL A 608 26.12 13.49 11.70
N CYS A 609 27.25 12.80 11.80
CA CYS A 609 27.41 11.46 11.21
C CYS A 609 26.52 10.42 11.90
N SER A 610 26.44 10.43 13.24
CA SER A 610 25.58 9.50 13.98
C SER A 610 24.09 9.77 13.71
N GLY A 611 23.68 11.04 13.70
CA GLY A 611 22.33 11.47 13.36
C GLY A 611 21.93 11.11 11.92
N LEU A 612 22.83 11.27 10.94
CA LEU A 612 22.60 10.86 9.56
C LEU A 612 22.40 9.34 9.43
N ILE A 613 23.27 8.53 10.05
CA ILE A 613 23.14 7.07 10.03
C ILE A 613 21.80 6.66 10.65
N LEU A 614 21.51 7.16 11.86
CA LEU A 614 20.28 6.87 12.58
C LEU A 614 19.05 7.22 11.75
N PHE A 615 18.99 8.43 11.18
CA PHE A 615 17.83 8.91 10.45
C PHE A 615 17.62 8.17 9.13
N VAL A 616 18.69 8.02 8.33
CA VAL A 616 18.63 7.32 7.03
C VAL A 616 18.12 5.89 7.22
N PHE A 617 18.71 5.12 8.14
CA PHE A 617 18.30 3.74 8.33
C PHE A 617 16.94 3.60 9.02
N ALA A 618 16.53 4.57 9.85
CA ALA A 618 15.18 4.59 10.40
C ALA A 618 14.12 4.83 9.29
N GLU A 619 14.43 5.66 8.28
CA GLU A 619 13.54 5.90 7.12
C GLU A 619 13.46 4.67 6.21
N VAL A 620 14.60 4.00 5.94
CA VAL A 620 14.60 2.70 5.24
C VAL A 620 13.74 1.68 5.98
N LEU A 621 13.89 1.62 7.31
CA LEU A 621 13.14 0.72 8.17
C LEU A 621 11.64 1.04 8.14
N GLU A 622 11.23 2.31 8.08
CA GLU A 622 9.82 2.69 7.91
C GLU A 622 9.23 2.16 6.60
N GLY A 623 9.94 2.33 5.49
CA GLY A 623 9.48 1.87 4.17
C GLY A 623 9.31 0.35 4.12
N VAL A 624 10.30 -0.40 4.63
CA VAL A 624 10.28 -1.86 4.64
C VAL A 624 9.23 -2.40 5.61
N ASN A 625 9.11 -1.80 6.80
CA ASN A 625 8.12 -2.21 7.80
C ASN A 625 6.69 -1.98 7.28
N LEU A 626 6.43 -0.87 6.58
CA LEU A 626 5.13 -0.61 5.96
C LEU A 626 4.80 -1.63 4.85
N SER A 627 5.78 -1.99 4.03
CA SER A 627 5.64 -3.04 3.02
C SER A 627 5.24 -4.37 3.65
N LEU A 628 5.98 -4.82 4.67
CA LEU A 628 5.69 -6.07 5.37
C LEU A 628 4.34 -6.04 6.12
N LEU A 629 4.01 -4.92 6.76
CA LEU A 629 2.74 -4.73 7.46
C LEU A 629 1.53 -4.84 6.51
N SER A 630 1.67 -4.32 5.29
CA SER A 630 0.63 -4.45 4.26
C SER A 630 0.40 -5.89 3.80
N ARG A 631 1.42 -6.76 3.92
CA ARG A 631 1.37 -8.17 3.50
C ARG A 631 0.89 -9.11 4.60
N VAL A 632 1.19 -8.79 5.86
CA VAL A 632 0.85 -9.63 7.03
C VAL A 632 -0.51 -9.26 7.64
N MET A 633 -1.05 -8.06 7.35
CA MET A 633 -2.37 -7.66 7.83
C MET A 633 -3.53 -8.53 7.32
N SER A 634 -4.40 -8.94 8.24
CA SER A 634 -5.65 -9.64 7.91
C SER A 634 -6.64 -8.72 7.17
N SER A 635 -7.44 -9.29 6.26
CA SER A 635 -8.53 -8.60 5.54
C SER A 635 -9.63 -8.05 6.47
N ARG A 636 -9.73 -8.52 7.72
CA ARG A 636 -10.61 -7.92 8.74
C ARG A 636 -10.07 -6.60 9.29
N LEU A 637 -8.74 -6.42 9.27
CA LEU A 637 -8.05 -5.21 9.71
C LEU A 637 -7.85 -4.19 8.57
N SER A 638 -8.30 -4.50 7.34
CA SER A 638 -8.33 -3.51 6.26
C SER A 638 -9.65 -2.71 6.21
N ARG A 639 -10.68 -3.12 6.96
CA ARG A 639 -12.02 -2.48 6.99
C ARG A 639 -12.40 -2.04 8.40
N GLY A 640 -13.11 -0.92 8.49
CA GLY A 640 -13.64 -0.36 9.75
C GLY A 640 -12.74 0.70 10.38
N THR A 641 -13.14 1.16 11.58
CA THR A 641 -12.48 2.26 12.31
C THR A 641 -11.07 1.89 12.77
N TYR A 642 -10.87 0.66 13.26
CA TYR A 642 -9.57 0.15 13.71
C TYR A 642 -8.82 -0.61 12.61
N ASN A 643 -8.72 0.01 11.45
CA ASN A 643 -7.91 -0.55 10.37
C ASN A 643 -6.40 -0.45 10.71
N GLY A 644 -5.55 -1.22 10.06
CA GLY A 644 -4.12 -1.17 10.38
C GLY A 644 -3.39 0.10 9.91
N GLY A 645 -4.02 0.90 9.05
CA GLY A 645 -3.59 2.28 8.78
C GLY A 645 -3.68 3.16 10.04
N LEU A 646 -4.76 3.03 10.80
CA LEU A 646 -4.93 3.66 12.11
C LEU A 646 -3.91 3.08 13.09
N LEU A 647 -3.79 1.77 13.22
CA LEU A 647 -2.84 1.16 14.18
C LEU A 647 -1.39 1.60 13.97
N SER A 648 -0.91 1.66 12.71
CA SER A 648 0.42 2.19 12.40
C SER A 648 0.54 3.68 12.75
N THR A 649 -0.51 4.48 12.44
CA THR A 649 -0.52 5.90 12.76
C THR A 649 -0.52 6.16 14.27
N GLU A 650 -1.29 5.39 15.03
CA GLU A 650 -1.34 5.43 16.50
C GLU A 650 -0.02 5.01 17.12
N ALA A 651 0.55 3.87 16.71
CA ALA A 651 1.84 3.41 17.23
C ALA A 651 2.94 4.46 17.04
N GLY A 652 3.02 5.05 15.85
CA GLY A 652 4.00 6.10 15.55
C GLY A 652 3.72 7.43 16.24
N THR A 653 2.47 7.77 16.51
CA THR A 653 2.11 9.02 17.22
C THR A 653 2.33 8.88 18.73
N LEU A 654 1.99 7.72 19.30
CA LEU A 654 2.29 7.40 20.70
C LEU A 654 3.81 7.40 20.95
N ALA A 655 4.60 6.88 20.01
CA ALA A 655 6.06 6.93 20.10
C ALA A 655 6.59 8.36 20.20
N ARG A 656 6.05 9.29 19.40
CA ARG A 656 6.42 10.71 19.43
C ARG A 656 6.05 11.36 20.77
N VAL A 657 4.83 11.12 21.27
CA VAL A 657 4.40 11.60 22.59
C VAL A 657 5.36 11.17 23.69
N ILE A 658 5.75 9.89 23.69
CA ILE A 658 6.66 9.36 24.72
C ILE A 658 8.07 9.92 24.54
N ALA A 659 8.57 10.07 23.31
CA ALA A 659 9.87 10.68 23.04
C ALA A 659 9.94 12.14 23.53
N ASP A 660 8.96 12.95 23.15
CA ASP A 660 8.84 14.35 23.55
C ASP A 660 8.74 14.52 25.08
N ALA A 661 7.96 13.63 25.73
CA ALA A 661 7.89 13.58 27.19
C ALA A 661 9.25 13.19 27.82
N THR A 662 9.97 12.24 27.22
CA THR A 662 11.32 11.86 27.67
C THR A 662 12.28 13.03 27.59
N ILE A 663 12.24 13.87 26.54
CA ILE A 663 13.10 15.05 26.41
C ILE A 663 12.85 16.04 27.55
N THR A 664 11.59 16.39 27.82
CA THR A 664 11.27 17.31 28.92
C THR A 664 11.63 16.72 30.29
N LEU A 665 11.37 15.42 30.51
CA LEU A 665 11.73 14.74 31.76
C LEU A 665 13.25 14.68 31.97
N ALA A 666 14.00 14.37 30.92
CA ALA A 666 15.46 14.37 30.94
C ALA A 666 16.02 15.78 31.18
N GLY A 667 15.33 16.82 30.69
CA GLY A 667 15.66 18.21 30.93
C GLY A 667 15.69 18.62 32.41
N PHE A 668 14.85 18.02 33.26
CA PHE A 668 14.91 18.26 34.72
C PHE A 668 16.19 17.75 35.37
N LEU A 669 16.90 16.82 34.74
CA LEU A 669 18.19 16.29 35.22
C LEU A 669 19.39 17.13 34.74
N GLY A 670 19.14 18.20 33.97
CA GLY A 670 20.11 19.17 33.49
C GLY A 670 20.50 18.98 32.02
N GLU A 671 20.70 20.10 31.30
CA GLU A 671 21.03 20.12 29.87
C GLU A 671 22.33 19.36 29.54
N SER A 672 23.31 19.36 30.44
CA SER A 672 24.60 18.66 30.27
C SER A 672 24.50 17.14 30.18
N ARG A 673 23.40 16.55 30.67
CA ARG A 673 23.16 15.10 30.63
C ARG A 673 22.00 14.72 29.71
N LEU A 674 21.33 15.70 29.10
CA LEU A 674 20.13 15.51 28.29
C LEU A 674 20.35 14.42 27.23
N LEU A 675 21.37 14.59 26.39
CA LEU A 675 21.72 13.68 25.30
C LEU A 675 21.87 12.22 25.76
N ASN A 676 22.66 11.96 26.80
CA ASN A 676 22.89 10.58 27.24
C ASN A 676 21.65 9.97 27.90
N ILE A 677 20.84 10.78 28.56
CA ILE A 677 19.62 10.32 29.24
C ILE A 677 18.52 10.00 28.24
N THR A 678 18.36 10.78 27.17
CA THR A 678 17.37 10.53 26.11
C THR A 678 17.78 9.36 25.21
N LEU A 679 19.07 9.16 24.95
CA LEU A 679 19.59 8.04 24.15
C LEU A 679 19.50 6.67 24.85
N LEU A 680 19.49 6.62 26.18
CA LEU A 680 19.44 5.35 26.91
C LEU A 680 18.11 4.58 26.69
N PRO A 681 16.92 5.17 26.84
CA PRO A 681 15.67 4.56 26.42
C PRO A 681 15.64 4.18 24.94
N SER A 682 16.18 5.04 24.05
CA SER A 682 16.29 4.75 22.61
C SER A 682 17.05 3.45 22.35
N LEU A 683 18.19 3.26 23.02
CA LEU A 683 19.00 2.06 22.91
C LEU A 683 18.26 0.81 23.43
N VAL A 684 17.61 0.91 24.59
CA VAL A 684 16.86 -0.22 25.18
C VAL A 684 15.70 -0.65 24.28
N ILE A 685 14.92 0.31 23.75
CA ILE A 685 13.81 0.03 22.85
C ILE A 685 14.32 -0.60 21.54
N CYS A 686 15.44 -0.10 21.00
CA CYS A 686 16.06 -0.63 19.78
C CYS A 686 16.59 -2.06 19.96
N ILE A 687 17.30 -2.34 21.06
CA ILE A 687 17.75 -3.72 21.37
C ILE A 687 16.54 -4.64 21.55
N GLY A 688 15.50 -4.17 22.25
CA GLY A 688 14.25 -4.92 22.41
C GLY A 688 13.57 -5.25 21.08
N SER A 689 13.54 -4.31 20.13
CA SER A 689 12.97 -4.55 18.80
C SER A 689 13.80 -5.57 18.01
N ILE A 690 15.13 -5.46 18.00
CA ILE A 690 16.03 -6.40 17.33
C ILE A 690 15.83 -7.83 17.87
N VAL A 691 15.75 -7.99 19.20
CA VAL A 691 15.50 -9.30 19.82
C VAL A 691 14.14 -9.85 19.39
N ALA A 692 13.09 -9.02 19.39
CA ALA A 692 11.75 -9.42 18.95
C ALA A 692 11.70 -9.80 17.46
N THR A 693 12.42 -9.06 16.61
CA THR A 693 12.58 -9.36 15.18
C THR A 693 13.28 -10.70 14.98
N CYS A 694 14.38 -10.96 15.70
CA CYS A 694 15.08 -12.25 15.64
C CYS A 694 14.17 -13.42 16.07
N CYS A 695 13.36 -13.26 17.13
CA CYS A 695 12.42 -14.28 17.58
C CYS A 695 11.30 -14.57 16.57
N THR A 696 10.90 -13.57 15.77
CA THR A 696 9.79 -13.68 14.80
C THR A 696 10.25 -13.76 13.34
N TYR A 697 11.57 -13.82 13.10
CA TYR A 697 12.19 -13.72 11.77
C TYR A 697 11.62 -14.71 10.75
N ASN A 698 11.37 -15.95 11.18
CA ASN A 698 10.81 -17.00 10.33
C ASN A 698 9.28 -16.90 10.13
N SER A 699 8.59 -16.08 10.93
CA SER A 699 7.13 -15.89 10.90
C SER A 699 6.67 -14.64 10.14
N LEU A 700 7.62 -13.82 9.64
CA LEU A 700 7.36 -12.61 8.86
C LEU A 700 6.85 -12.89 7.43
N TYR A 701 6.65 -14.17 7.06
CA TYR A 701 6.12 -14.63 5.77
C TYR A 701 5.12 -15.78 5.89
#